data_AF-A0A9E4S405-F1
#
_entry.id   AF-A0A9E4S405-F1
#
_cell.length_a   1.000
_cell.length_b   1.000
_cell.length_c   1.000
_cell.angle_alpha   90.00
_cell.angle_beta   90.00
_cell.angle_gamma   90.00
#
_symmetry.space_group_name_H-M   'P 1'
#
loop_
_entity.id
_entity.type
_entity.pdbx_description
1 polymer ?
#
loop_
_entity_poly.entity_id
_entity_poly.type
_entity_poly.pdbx_seq_one_letter_code
_entity_poly.pdbx_strand_id
1 'polypeptide(L)'
;MNDMWQRWVLIPSWQRQLLLGVFLLFDAYLGLIHGAGVIGWSGLFTGELKWLALTVEMTAGGLVLVRIFLSQAGQGQRWKLFSVVATPVLLAVLAFGVLELVLSGLGRSATINFNLASIGSSGLYWAAAYLSVAIGLTLTYKVQRFANFAQAEMMIFGAYVALTLMWSDRFFPISDAPKDGVLNWELMIWAGISAFVVTGLVGLFVDRIVYKRLRSKLAKPQVMMIASLGIAMVIRALLYMRFTARTFRFVPDRDWKLATSKFEVQTERLQFHLGDRVGMPIVEFAENVTPYGFAFTRVALIVGVFGAVLLLLILLHRTRLGRQMRAVADNPDLAASSGIHVERVHGTSAFLSAGLAGLGGALLATVLPINPELGLSLLLPAFAVIVLGTVGSIPGVILGALVVGMVRAASEPVLIGAGNALDRPTASGFAEVMPFIFLVGVLLVAPQGIGHAIHQWNIERIRQRRRAGPAVVPSRARGAYDPLRRRSEETNNGATYLDRFNERKELAFESVGRAISTAWEVPGSYLTRLSVAIKSVGAAGSGFVSGVRIRPGKMIPIDRETERGSWIAFGIFFLLLIGIVWFLPSVTNLTKTLQVARIVTLVGIFGLMAFSLNLHTGLTGMTNFGVIFFVGLGAVTVGLLSAPVDTNGYGWAPWQATILAVLISAVAGWLLVYPTARLRMDYFAIVTISLGEMLRISLQAEPLLRAGTVTSAIGISQFARPLEDWWEAGPSVGTGNLLGLGGPAPYVVFLAVLTVVAVLAVWFLLNTVLSSPWGRILRSIREDEEISQHHGHNILTHKAASLALGAAVAGLAGALWAWLNTSIFPDFMNPVRSTFLVWAAFIVGGRANNRGMIIGAFLIVIVEFLFNVMVVSRGNTDLALHNVVGYVDTAFSWLVVDVGGRIWSALSISQAFPKGTVFAELSHLKLALIGCVIVGALLLSSKGLLPEIPGRPKRPVGIAPDGFDEEEKAG
;
A
#
# COMPACT_ATOMS: atom_id res chain seq x y z
N MET A 1 -46.40 9.66 23.03
CA MET A 1 -45.12 9.51 22.29
C MET A 1 -44.14 10.66 22.58
N ASN A 2 -44.55 11.93 22.51
CA ASN A 2 -43.69 13.08 22.86
C ASN A 2 -43.17 13.07 24.32
N ASP A 3 -44.01 12.64 25.28
CA ASP A 3 -43.64 12.58 26.70
C ASP A 3 -42.56 11.52 27.00
N MET A 4 -42.63 10.37 26.31
CA MET A 4 -41.60 9.32 26.41
C MET A 4 -40.29 9.75 25.75
N TRP A 5 -40.37 10.45 24.61
CA TRP A 5 -39.18 10.99 23.94
C TRP A 5 -38.48 12.04 24.80
N GLN A 6 -39.24 12.92 25.45
CA GLN A 6 -38.69 13.91 26.39
C GLN A 6 -38.03 13.23 27.60
N ARG A 7 -38.67 12.22 28.20
CA ARG A 7 -38.07 11.42 29.28
C ARG A 7 -36.81 10.69 28.83
N TRP A 8 -36.77 10.16 27.61
CA TRP A 8 -35.59 9.51 27.04
C TRP A 8 -34.42 10.47 26.86
N VAL A 9 -34.67 11.69 26.38
CA VAL A 9 -33.64 12.73 26.21
C VAL A 9 -33.03 13.17 27.55
N LEU A 10 -33.82 13.17 28.62
CA LEU A 10 -33.40 13.54 29.98
C LEU A 10 -32.47 12.49 30.65
N ILE A 11 -32.49 11.24 30.20
CA ILE A 11 -31.62 10.19 30.74
C ILE A 11 -30.14 10.47 30.37
N PRO A 12 -29.19 10.35 31.31
CA PRO A 12 -27.76 10.41 31.04
C PRO A 12 -27.34 9.57 29.82
N SER A 13 -26.47 10.11 28.97
CA SER A 13 -26.06 9.47 27.70
C SER A 13 -25.52 8.04 27.89
N TRP A 14 -24.79 7.79 28.98
CA TRP A 14 -24.26 6.46 29.28
C TRP A 14 -25.34 5.44 29.66
N GLN A 15 -26.41 5.86 30.36
CA GLN A 15 -27.54 5.00 30.71
C GLN A 15 -28.37 4.64 29.48
N ARG A 16 -28.58 5.60 28.57
CA ARG A 16 -29.21 5.33 27.26
C ARG A 16 -28.43 4.32 26.43
N GLN A 17 -27.11 4.51 26.35
CA GLN A 17 -26.24 3.57 25.64
C GLN A 17 -26.23 2.19 26.29
N LEU A 18 -26.29 2.11 27.63
CA LEU A 18 -26.35 0.85 28.35
C LEU A 18 -27.65 0.10 28.05
N LEU A 19 -28.79 0.79 28.14
CA LEU A 19 -30.09 0.21 27.79
C LEU A 19 -30.12 -0.28 26.34
N LEU A 20 -29.59 0.51 25.40
CA LEU A 20 -29.52 0.14 23.99
C LEU A 20 -28.57 -1.04 23.76
N GLY A 21 -27.40 -1.06 24.38
CA GLY A 21 -26.43 -2.16 24.27
C GLY A 21 -26.97 -3.48 24.83
N VAL A 22 -27.63 -3.43 26.00
CA VAL A 22 -28.27 -4.61 26.61
C VAL A 22 -29.45 -5.10 25.77
N PHE A 23 -30.26 -4.18 25.24
CA PHE A 23 -31.36 -4.54 24.35
C PHE A 23 -30.87 -5.28 23.10
N LEU A 24 -29.87 -4.73 22.39
CA LEU A 24 -29.30 -5.37 21.20
C LEU A 24 -28.70 -6.75 21.50
N LEU A 25 -28.00 -6.89 22.63
CA LEU A 25 -27.44 -8.19 23.04
C LEU A 25 -28.54 -9.21 23.34
N PHE A 26 -29.61 -8.79 24.01
CA PHE A 26 -30.71 -9.68 24.37
C PHE A 26 -31.54 -10.07 23.15
N ASP A 27 -31.86 -9.13 22.25
CA ASP A 27 -32.59 -9.42 21.00
C ASP A 27 -31.78 -10.35 20.09
N ALA A 28 -30.49 -10.07 19.92
CA ALA A 28 -29.61 -10.93 19.12
C ALA A 28 -29.43 -12.32 19.75
N TYR A 29 -29.34 -12.43 21.08
CA TYR A 29 -29.28 -13.72 21.78
C TYR A 29 -30.53 -14.57 21.52
N LEU A 30 -31.73 -13.98 21.69
CA LEU A 30 -32.99 -14.66 21.38
C LEU A 30 -33.04 -15.04 19.89
N GLY A 31 -32.54 -14.18 19.01
CA GLY A 31 -32.55 -14.39 17.57
C GLY A 31 -31.64 -15.53 17.12
N LEU A 32 -30.47 -15.67 17.75
CA LEU A 32 -29.48 -16.70 17.46
C LEU A 32 -29.87 -18.06 18.01
N ILE A 33 -30.39 -18.16 19.25
CA ILE A 33 -30.68 -19.45 19.88
C ILE A 33 -32.12 -19.90 19.68
N HIS A 34 -33.09 -19.00 19.86
CA HIS A 34 -34.52 -19.34 19.83
C HIS A 34 -35.21 -18.94 18.52
N GLY A 35 -34.47 -18.31 17.60
CA GLY A 35 -35.03 -17.81 16.35
C GLY A 35 -36.03 -16.66 16.52
N ALA A 36 -36.14 -16.09 17.73
CA ALA A 36 -37.09 -15.05 18.11
C ALA A 36 -36.38 -13.70 18.30
N GLY A 37 -36.94 -12.59 17.83
CA GLY A 37 -36.30 -11.27 17.95
C GLY A 37 -36.67 -10.36 16.78
N VAL A 38 -36.26 -9.09 16.82
CA VAL A 38 -36.65 -8.10 15.81
C VAL A 38 -36.23 -8.54 14.41
N ILE A 39 -34.97 -8.95 14.24
CA ILE A 39 -34.46 -9.44 12.95
C ILE A 39 -35.16 -10.74 12.54
N GLY A 40 -35.35 -11.66 13.49
CA GLY A 40 -36.00 -12.95 13.23
C GLY A 40 -37.47 -12.83 12.82
N TRP A 41 -38.22 -11.92 13.46
CA TRP A 41 -39.64 -11.67 13.18
C TRP A 41 -39.86 -10.79 11.95
N SER A 42 -38.90 -9.94 11.59
CA SER A 42 -39.02 -9.03 10.45
C SER A 42 -39.22 -9.74 9.11
N GLY A 43 -38.74 -10.98 8.97
CA GLY A 43 -38.73 -11.71 7.71
C GLY A 43 -37.88 -11.08 6.59
N LEU A 44 -37.20 -9.96 6.85
CA LEU A 44 -36.42 -9.21 5.86
C LEU A 44 -35.15 -9.93 5.42
N PHE A 45 -34.55 -10.73 6.31
CA PHE A 45 -33.31 -11.46 6.06
C PHE A 45 -33.55 -12.97 6.20
N THR A 46 -33.11 -13.75 5.20
CA THR A 46 -33.25 -15.21 5.15
C THR A 46 -31.91 -15.90 4.96
N GLY A 47 -31.79 -17.17 5.36
CA GLY A 47 -30.56 -17.96 5.18
C GLY A 47 -29.36 -17.37 5.92
N GLU A 48 -28.19 -17.36 5.28
CA GLU A 48 -26.94 -16.83 5.86
C GLU A 48 -27.02 -15.33 6.19
N LEU A 49 -27.78 -14.53 5.44
CA LEU A 49 -27.98 -13.09 5.70
C LEU A 49 -28.64 -12.81 7.05
N LYS A 50 -29.56 -13.70 7.50
CA LYS A 50 -30.17 -13.61 8.82
C LYS A 50 -29.12 -13.77 9.92
N TRP A 51 -28.30 -14.82 9.82
CA TRP A 51 -27.25 -15.09 10.78
C TRP A 51 -26.23 -13.95 10.81
N LEU A 52 -25.82 -13.44 9.65
CA LEU A 52 -24.93 -12.29 9.56
C LEU A 52 -25.53 -11.06 10.24
N ALA A 53 -26.79 -10.71 9.96
CA ALA A 53 -27.44 -9.56 10.57
C ALA A 53 -27.50 -9.68 12.11
N LEU A 54 -27.83 -10.87 12.64
CA LEU A 54 -27.83 -11.16 14.07
C LEU A 54 -26.44 -11.10 14.70
N THR A 55 -25.40 -11.59 14.01
CA THR A 55 -24.01 -11.46 14.47
C THR A 55 -23.57 -10.01 14.56
N VAL A 56 -23.96 -9.18 13.58
CA VAL A 56 -23.68 -7.74 13.55
C VAL A 56 -24.41 -7.04 14.70
N GLU A 57 -25.67 -7.40 14.95
CA GLU A 57 -26.46 -6.88 16.07
C GLU A 57 -25.81 -7.20 17.42
N MET A 58 -25.45 -8.47 17.65
CA MET A 58 -24.77 -8.93 18.86
C MET A 58 -23.44 -8.22 19.08
N THR A 59 -22.64 -8.11 18.01
CA THR A 59 -21.34 -7.43 18.03
C THR A 59 -21.52 -5.94 18.32
N ALA A 60 -22.50 -5.28 17.71
CA ALA A 60 -22.80 -3.87 17.96
C ALA A 60 -23.23 -3.63 19.42
N GLY A 61 -24.14 -4.45 19.95
CA GLY A 61 -24.59 -4.36 21.34
C GLY A 61 -23.44 -4.49 22.33
N GLY A 62 -22.55 -5.45 22.13
CA GLY A 62 -21.41 -5.63 23.01
C GLY A 62 -20.28 -4.60 22.81
N LEU A 63 -20.07 -4.08 21.59
CA LEU A 63 -19.18 -2.94 21.36
C LEU A 63 -19.67 -1.67 22.08
N VAL A 64 -20.99 -1.45 22.15
CA VAL A 64 -21.58 -0.37 22.95
C VAL A 64 -21.23 -0.54 24.43
N LEU A 65 -21.30 -1.77 24.98
CA LEU A 65 -20.89 -2.03 26.36
C LEU A 65 -19.39 -1.80 26.60
N VAL A 66 -18.53 -2.27 25.70
CA VAL A 66 -17.07 -2.00 25.77
C VAL A 66 -16.78 -0.50 25.72
N ARG A 67 -17.49 0.24 24.87
CA ARG A 67 -17.39 1.70 24.80
C ARG A 67 -17.83 2.37 26.10
N ILE A 68 -18.90 1.90 26.73
CA ILE A 68 -19.35 2.43 28.03
C ILE A 68 -18.28 2.19 29.08
N PHE A 69 -17.74 0.97 29.16
CA PHE A 69 -16.64 0.63 30.08
C PHE A 69 -15.45 1.57 29.91
N LEU A 70 -15.06 1.86 28.66
CA LEU A 70 -14.03 2.84 28.34
C LEU A 70 -14.38 4.27 28.76
N SER A 71 -15.65 4.68 28.57
CA SER A 71 -16.11 6.03 28.91
C SER A 71 -16.23 6.27 30.42
N GLN A 72 -16.55 5.23 31.19
CA GLN A 72 -16.72 5.27 32.64
C GLN A 72 -15.40 5.15 33.40
N ALA A 73 -14.29 4.81 32.71
CA ALA A 73 -12.95 4.86 33.25
C ALA A 73 -12.54 6.32 33.52
N GLY A 74 -13.04 6.86 34.64
CA GLY A 74 -12.94 8.26 35.03
C GLY A 74 -11.52 8.77 35.26
N GLN A 75 -11.43 10.08 35.51
CA GLN A 75 -10.27 11.00 35.53
C GLN A 75 -8.98 10.55 36.27
N GLY A 76 -9.00 9.40 36.98
CA GLY A 76 -7.82 8.78 37.57
C GLY A 76 -6.98 8.04 36.53
N GLN A 77 -5.71 8.44 36.38
CA GLN A 77 -4.78 7.88 35.39
C GLN A 77 -4.61 6.36 35.45
N ARG A 78 -4.80 5.74 36.62
CA ARG A 78 -4.73 4.27 36.81
C ARG A 78 -5.91 3.53 36.19
N TRP A 79 -7.14 4.04 36.35
CA TRP A 79 -8.36 3.43 35.81
C TRP A 79 -8.42 3.56 34.29
N LYS A 80 -7.95 4.69 33.74
CA LYS A 80 -7.81 4.89 32.31
C LYS A 80 -6.76 3.96 31.67
N LEU A 81 -5.66 3.70 32.37
CA LEU A 81 -4.66 2.73 31.91
C LEU A 81 -5.23 1.30 31.95
N PHE A 82 -5.89 0.92 33.04
CA PHE A 82 -6.53 -0.38 33.19
C PHE A 82 -7.58 -0.62 32.10
N SER A 83 -8.46 0.34 31.84
CA SER A 83 -9.51 0.17 30.83
C SER A 83 -8.94 0.00 29.42
N VAL A 84 -7.90 0.77 29.06
CA VAL A 84 -7.20 0.61 27.77
C VAL A 84 -6.53 -0.77 27.65
N VAL A 85 -5.91 -1.27 28.72
CA VAL A 85 -5.26 -2.59 28.73
C VAL A 85 -6.28 -3.74 28.72
N ALA A 86 -7.43 -3.58 29.38
CA ALA A 86 -8.49 -4.57 29.42
C ALA A 86 -9.31 -4.64 28.11
N THR A 87 -9.31 -3.58 27.30
CA THR A 87 -10.13 -3.48 26.09
C THR A 87 -9.87 -4.61 25.08
N PRO A 88 -8.63 -4.96 24.70
CA PRO A 88 -8.38 -6.08 23.78
C PRO A 88 -8.89 -7.41 24.31
N VAL A 89 -8.80 -7.63 25.62
CA VAL A 89 -9.31 -8.86 26.26
C VAL A 89 -10.83 -8.89 26.21
N LEU A 90 -11.50 -7.78 26.54
CA LEU A 90 -12.96 -7.67 26.45
C LEU A 90 -13.46 -7.88 25.01
N LEU A 91 -12.75 -7.35 24.02
CA LEU A 91 -13.06 -7.55 22.60
C LEU A 91 -12.87 -9.02 22.19
N ALA A 92 -11.83 -9.69 22.68
CA ALA A 92 -11.63 -11.11 22.43
C ALA A 92 -12.74 -11.96 23.07
N VAL A 93 -13.07 -11.70 24.35
CA VAL A 93 -14.18 -12.38 25.05
C VAL A 93 -15.50 -12.17 24.30
N LEU A 94 -15.75 -10.95 23.84
CA LEU A 94 -16.92 -10.64 23.01
C LEU A 94 -16.90 -11.46 21.70
N ALA A 95 -15.79 -11.48 20.98
CA ALA A 95 -15.68 -12.21 19.72
C ALA A 95 -15.89 -13.72 19.90
N PHE A 96 -15.27 -14.33 20.91
CA PHE A 96 -15.49 -15.75 21.24
C PHE A 96 -16.90 -16.02 21.74
N GLY A 97 -17.50 -15.10 22.51
CA GLY A 97 -18.88 -15.22 22.97
C GLY A 97 -19.90 -15.12 21.83
N VAL A 98 -19.68 -14.23 20.85
CA VAL A 98 -20.50 -14.17 19.63
C VAL A 98 -20.35 -15.47 18.84
N LEU A 99 -19.11 -15.93 18.63
CA LEU A 99 -18.84 -17.16 17.88
C LEU A 99 -19.49 -18.39 18.54
N GLU A 100 -19.40 -18.50 19.86
CA GLU A 100 -20.07 -19.54 20.65
C GLU A 100 -21.58 -19.59 20.41
N LEU A 101 -22.25 -18.44 20.49
CA LEU A 101 -23.71 -18.35 20.32
C LEU A 101 -24.13 -18.64 18.90
N VAL A 102 -23.35 -18.19 17.92
CA VAL A 102 -23.62 -18.43 16.49
C VAL A 102 -23.48 -19.90 16.15
N LEU A 103 -22.40 -20.56 16.60
CA LEU A 103 -22.19 -21.98 16.37
C LEU A 103 -23.23 -22.83 17.09
N SER A 104 -23.60 -22.46 18.32
CA SER A 104 -24.68 -23.13 19.07
C SER A 104 -26.02 -23.00 18.36
N GLY A 105 -26.36 -21.79 17.87
CA GLY A 105 -27.58 -21.54 17.11
C GLY A 105 -27.65 -22.30 15.78
N LEU A 106 -26.49 -22.52 15.15
CA LEU A 106 -26.37 -23.32 13.92
C LEU A 106 -26.32 -24.84 14.17
N GLY A 107 -26.24 -25.29 15.43
CA GLY A 107 -26.05 -26.70 15.77
C GLY A 107 -24.70 -27.25 15.29
N ARG A 108 -23.65 -26.42 15.30
CA ARG A 108 -22.31 -26.78 14.84
C ARG A 108 -21.30 -26.64 15.98
N SER A 109 -20.24 -27.44 15.93
CA SER A 109 -19.13 -27.38 16.89
C SER A 109 -17.83 -26.97 16.21
N ALA A 110 -17.07 -26.06 16.80
CA ALA A 110 -15.73 -25.69 16.35
C ALA A 110 -14.69 -26.03 17.41
N THR A 111 -13.58 -26.65 16.99
CA THR A 111 -12.42 -26.92 17.86
C THR A 111 -11.25 -26.03 17.43
N ILE A 112 -10.88 -25.08 18.27
CA ILE A 112 -9.78 -24.13 18.01
C ILE A 112 -8.56 -24.59 18.81
N ASN A 113 -7.47 -24.89 18.09
CA ASN A 113 -6.26 -25.46 18.67
C ASN A 113 -5.15 -24.40 18.81
N PHE A 114 -4.93 -23.89 20.01
CA PHE A 114 -3.80 -23.01 20.29
C PHE A 114 -2.58 -23.81 20.75
N ASN A 115 -1.55 -23.86 19.91
CA ASN A 115 -0.24 -24.36 20.29
C ASN A 115 0.64 -23.18 20.72
N LEU A 116 0.90 -23.05 22.03
CA LEU A 116 1.58 -21.87 22.59
C LEU A 116 2.98 -21.68 22.00
N ALA A 117 3.77 -22.75 21.86
CA ALA A 117 5.10 -22.67 21.24
C ALA A 117 5.03 -22.27 19.77
N SER A 118 4.05 -22.79 19.01
CA SER A 118 3.83 -22.41 17.61
C SER A 118 3.45 -20.93 17.49
N ILE A 119 2.52 -20.44 18.30
CA ILE A 119 2.02 -19.07 18.22
C ILE A 119 3.10 -18.08 18.66
N GLY A 120 3.80 -18.34 19.76
CA GLY A 120 4.89 -17.48 20.22
C GLY A 120 6.03 -17.39 19.21
N SER A 121 6.44 -18.54 18.66
CA SER A 121 7.53 -18.59 17.67
C SER A 121 7.15 -18.02 16.31
N SER A 122 5.94 -18.31 15.81
CA SER A 122 5.40 -17.74 14.57
C SER A 122 5.12 -16.24 14.72
N GLY A 123 4.65 -15.80 15.88
CA GLY A 123 4.44 -14.40 16.21
C GLY A 123 5.74 -13.60 16.21
N LEU A 124 6.80 -14.15 16.81
CA LEU A 124 8.13 -13.54 16.80
C LEU A 124 8.75 -13.53 15.40
N TYR A 125 8.52 -14.57 14.62
CA TYR A 125 8.92 -14.66 13.21
C TYR A 125 8.26 -13.55 12.36
N TRP A 126 6.93 -13.42 12.40
CA TRP A 126 6.21 -12.38 11.66
C TRP A 126 6.57 -10.98 12.18
N ALA A 127 6.77 -10.84 13.49
CA ALA A 127 7.29 -9.60 14.08
C ALA A 127 8.64 -9.21 13.48
N ALA A 128 9.61 -10.14 13.40
CA ALA A 128 10.92 -9.87 12.79
C ALA A 128 10.80 -9.49 11.30
N ALA A 129 9.97 -10.22 10.53
CA ALA A 129 9.73 -9.92 9.12
C ALA A 129 9.18 -8.48 8.93
N TYR A 130 8.11 -8.12 9.66
CA TYR A 130 7.51 -6.78 9.56
C TYR A 130 8.42 -5.69 10.13
N LEU A 131 9.16 -5.98 11.20
CA LEU A 131 10.07 -5.05 11.85
C LEU A 131 11.19 -4.59 10.91
N SER A 132 11.70 -5.49 10.06
CA SER A 132 12.77 -5.17 9.10
C SER A 132 12.40 -4.06 8.12
N VAL A 133 11.16 -4.07 7.61
CA VAL A 133 10.61 -3.01 6.74
C VAL A 133 10.21 -1.80 7.58
N ALA A 134 9.52 -2.03 8.69
CA ALA A 134 8.94 -0.98 9.53
C ALA A 134 9.99 -0.05 10.12
N ILE A 135 11.16 -0.55 10.51
CA ILE A 135 12.24 0.28 11.06
C ILE A 135 12.89 1.16 10.00
N GLY A 136 13.11 0.61 8.80
CA GLY A 136 13.61 1.40 7.69
C GLY A 136 12.65 2.56 7.36
N LEU A 137 11.36 2.26 7.27
CA LEU A 137 10.31 3.28 7.10
C LEU A 137 10.24 4.28 8.26
N THR A 138 10.43 3.82 9.49
CA THR A 138 10.40 4.69 10.68
C THR A 138 11.57 5.66 10.68
N LEU A 139 12.75 5.21 10.25
CA LEU A 139 13.94 6.05 10.15
C LEU A 139 13.77 7.11 9.06
N THR A 140 13.30 6.72 7.88
CA THR A 140 13.00 7.68 6.80
C THR A 140 11.93 8.67 7.22
N TYR A 141 10.84 8.23 7.86
CA TYR A 141 9.81 9.13 8.37
C TYR A 141 10.33 10.10 9.42
N LYS A 142 11.15 9.62 10.37
CA LYS A 142 11.68 10.45 11.44
C LYS A 142 12.53 11.59 10.91
N VAL A 143 13.39 11.32 9.92
CA VAL A 143 14.37 12.30 9.41
C VAL A 143 13.84 13.06 8.20
N GLN A 144 13.14 12.39 7.28
CA GLN A 144 12.74 12.94 5.98
C GLN A 144 11.24 13.32 5.91
N ARG A 145 10.42 12.93 6.89
CA ARG A 145 8.99 13.32 7.03
C ARG A 145 8.05 12.88 5.89
N PHE A 146 8.31 11.74 5.24
CA PHE A 146 7.37 11.12 4.28
C PHE A 146 7.44 9.59 4.29
N ALA A 147 6.38 8.92 3.80
CA ALA A 147 6.35 7.47 3.61
C ALA A 147 7.11 7.04 2.34
N ASN A 148 8.17 6.26 2.51
CA ASN A 148 8.91 5.72 1.37
C ASN A 148 8.36 4.34 0.95
N PHE A 149 7.42 4.29 0.00
CA PHE A 149 6.85 3.02 -0.51
C PHE A 149 7.89 2.10 -1.18
N ALA A 150 9.03 2.63 -1.65
CA ALA A 150 10.11 1.80 -2.20
C ALA A 150 10.83 0.95 -1.14
N GLN A 151 10.58 1.17 0.15
CA GLN A 151 11.32 0.50 1.22
C GLN A 151 11.16 -1.03 1.19
N ALA A 152 9.99 -1.56 0.86
CA ALA A 152 9.82 -3.00 0.74
C ALA A 152 10.48 -3.58 -0.52
N GLU A 153 10.60 -2.80 -1.60
CA GLU A 153 11.38 -3.21 -2.77
C GLU A 153 12.88 -3.26 -2.45
N MET A 154 13.38 -2.39 -1.57
CA MET A 154 14.77 -2.48 -1.06
C MET A 154 15.00 -3.78 -0.28
N MET A 155 14.00 -4.26 0.45
CA MET A 155 14.06 -5.56 1.12
C MET A 155 14.16 -6.70 0.10
N ILE A 156 13.28 -6.73 -0.89
CA ILE A 156 13.30 -7.78 -1.92
C ILE A 156 14.58 -7.70 -2.76
N PHE A 157 15.09 -6.50 -3.04
CA PHE A 157 16.38 -6.32 -3.68
C PHE A 157 17.51 -6.97 -2.86
N GLY A 158 17.51 -6.80 -1.53
CA GLY A 158 18.46 -7.47 -0.63
C GLY A 158 18.34 -9.00 -0.63
N ALA A 159 17.10 -9.52 -0.74
CA ALA A 159 16.85 -10.94 -0.90
C ALA A 159 17.47 -11.50 -2.19
N TYR A 160 17.37 -10.75 -3.30
CA TYR A 160 18.02 -11.11 -4.56
C TYR A 160 19.55 -10.94 -4.53
N VAL A 161 20.09 -10.00 -3.75
CA VAL A 161 21.54 -9.93 -3.49
C VAL A 161 22.03 -11.22 -2.83
N ALA A 162 21.31 -11.74 -1.84
CA ALA A 162 21.63 -13.02 -1.21
C ALA A 162 21.62 -14.19 -2.21
N LEU A 163 20.62 -14.25 -3.11
CA LEU A 163 20.57 -15.25 -4.17
C LEU A 163 21.72 -15.15 -5.17
N THR A 164 22.10 -13.93 -5.57
CA THR A 164 23.24 -13.73 -6.47
C THR A 164 24.55 -14.16 -5.83
N LEU A 165 24.69 -13.99 -4.51
CA LEU A 165 25.84 -14.49 -3.77
C LEU A 165 25.84 -16.02 -3.68
N MET A 166 24.68 -16.64 -3.40
CA MET A 166 24.54 -18.10 -3.39
C MET A 166 24.98 -18.73 -4.72
N TRP A 167 24.66 -18.09 -5.85
CA TRP A 167 25.06 -18.57 -7.17
C TRP A 167 26.45 -18.09 -7.61
N SER A 168 27.18 -17.34 -6.79
CA SER A 168 28.53 -16.89 -7.14
C SER A 168 29.54 -18.04 -7.04
N ASP A 169 30.60 -17.98 -7.83
CA ASP A 169 31.62 -19.05 -7.89
C ASP A 169 32.29 -19.31 -6.53
N ARG A 170 32.36 -18.28 -5.67
CA ARG A 170 32.89 -18.39 -4.30
C ARG A 170 32.00 -19.21 -3.37
N PHE A 171 30.69 -18.98 -3.41
CA PHE A 171 29.78 -19.52 -2.40
C PHE A 171 28.90 -20.67 -2.90
N PHE A 172 28.80 -20.87 -4.22
CA PHE A 172 28.05 -21.98 -4.79
C PHE A 172 28.53 -23.34 -4.27
N PRO A 173 29.85 -23.64 -4.17
CA PRO A 173 30.33 -24.90 -3.61
C PRO A 173 29.88 -25.15 -2.16
N ILE A 174 29.73 -24.09 -1.37
CA ILE A 174 29.22 -24.17 0.01
C ILE A 174 27.72 -24.46 -0.01
N SER A 175 26.96 -23.74 -0.83
CA SER A 175 25.50 -23.91 -0.89
C SER A 175 25.06 -25.26 -1.47
N ASP A 176 25.88 -25.87 -2.32
CA ASP A 176 25.61 -27.14 -3.00
C ASP A 176 26.27 -28.35 -2.32
N ALA A 177 27.01 -28.11 -1.23
CA ALA A 177 27.70 -29.15 -0.47
C ALA A 177 26.74 -30.30 -0.07
N PRO A 178 27.24 -31.56 -0.03
CA PRO A 178 26.44 -32.67 0.47
C PRO A 178 26.08 -32.45 1.94
N LYS A 179 24.94 -32.99 2.34
CA LYS A 179 24.42 -32.86 3.70
C LYS A 179 25.32 -33.61 4.68
N ASP A 180 25.98 -32.89 5.58
CA ASP A 180 26.87 -33.45 6.60
C ASP A 180 26.34 -33.22 8.03
N GLY A 181 25.27 -32.45 8.17
CA GLY A 181 24.62 -32.14 9.44
C GLY A 181 25.26 -30.98 10.20
N VAL A 182 26.29 -30.34 9.66
CA VAL A 182 26.99 -29.19 10.24
C VAL A 182 26.58 -27.92 9.51
N LEU A 183 25.93 -27.00 10.22
CA LEU A 183 25.46 -25.75 9.62
C LEU A 183 26.63 -24.82 9.26
N ASN A 184 26.76 -24.51 7.97
CA ASN A 184 27.66 -23.44 7.53
C ASN A 184 26.97 -22.06 7.60
N TRP A 185 27.60 -21.10 8.29
CA TRP A 185 27.09 -19.74 8.48
C TRP A 185 27.72 -18.70 7.55
N GLU A 186 28.80 -19.05 6.84
CA GLU A 186 29.62 -18.09 6.08
C GLU A 186 28.79 -17.37 5.01
N LEU A 187 28.10 -18.12 4.15
CA LEU A 187 27.27 -17.55 3.10
C LEU A 187 26.14 -16.69 3.68
N MET A 188 25.52 -17.11 4.80
CA MET A 188 24.43 -16.33 5.38
C MET A 188 24.91 -14.99 5.95
N ILE A 189 26.07 -14.96 6.62
CA ILE A 189 26.64 -13.74 7.18
C ILE A 189 27.04 -12.78 6.05
N TRP A 190 27.75 -13.28 5.03
CA TRP A 190 28.13 -12.46 3.88
C TRP A 190 26.92 -11.98 3.08
N ALA A 191 25.89 -12.80 2.94
CA ALA A 191 24.63 -12.40 2.32
C ALA A 191 23.98 -11.25 3.10
N GLY A 192 23.90 -11.33 4.43
CA GLY A 192 23.34 -10.28 5.28
C GLY A 192 24.12 -8.95 5.17
N ILE A 193 25.45 -9.01 5.25
CA ILE A 193 26.33 -7.81 5.15
C ILE A 193 26.24 -7.20 3.76
N SER A 194 26.36 -8.01 2.71
CA SER A 194 26.34 -7.52 1.33
C SER A 194 24.96 -6.97 0.97
N ALA A 195 23.89 -7.63 1.40
CA ALA A 195 22.54 -7.12 1.23
C ALA A 195 22.38 -5.76 1.92
N PHE A 196 22.88 -5.58 3.15
CA PHE A 196 22.87 -4.30 3.85
C PHE A 196 23.62 -3.20 3.08
N VAL A 197 24.85 -3.49 2.64
CA VAL A 197 25.69 -2.49 1.96
C VAL A 197 25.13 -2.13 0.59
N VAL A 198 24.82 -3.13 -0.25
CA VAL A 198 24.35 -2.90 -1.62
C VAL A 198 23.01 -2.18 -1.62
N THR A 199 22.04 -2.62 -0.81
CA THR A 199 20.74 -1.93 -0.73
C THR A 199 20.86 -0.54 -0.12
N GLY A 200 21.76 -0.35 0.86
CA GLY A 200 22.09 0.97 1.39
C GLY A 200 22.61 1.93 0.31
N LEU A 201 23.52 1.46 -0.56
CA LEU A 201 24.02 2.24 -1.69
C LEU A 201 22.92 2.56 -2.70
N VAL A 202 22.04 1.62 -3.01
CA VAL A 202 20.88 1.85 -3.88
C VAL A 202 19.93 2.90 -3.26
N GLY A 203 19.67 2.81 -1.95
CA GLY A 203 18.88 3.80 -1.22
C GLY A 203 19.48 5.21 -1.27
N LEU A 204 20.79 5.32 -1.08
CA LEU A 204 21.52 6.59 -1.22
C LEU A 204 21.47 7.14 -2.65
N PHE A 205 21.59 6.27 -3.66
CA PHE A 205 21.52 6.63 -5.07
C PHE A 205 20.14 7.20 -5.43
N VAL A 206 19.07 6.50 -5.02
CA VAL A 206 17.69 6.95 -5.19
C VAL A 206 17.46 8.30 -4.51
N ASP A 207 17.92 8.45 -3.27
CA ASP A 207 17.79 9.71 -2.55
C ASP A 207 18.47 10.87 -3.30
N ARG A 208 19.70 10.66 -3.79
CA ARG A 208 20.46 11.69 -4.50
C ARG A 208 19.85 12.10 -5.84
N ILE A 209 19.29 11.15 -6.58
CA ILE A 209 18.75 11.41 -7.93
C ILE A 209 17.33 11.96 -7.86
N VAL A 210 16.51 11.42 -6.97
CA VAL A 210 15.06 11.72 -6.95
C VAL A 210 14.72 12.60 -5.77
N TYR A 211 14.88 12.11 -4.55
CA TYR A 211 14.32 12.77 -3.38
C TYR A 211 15.00 14.11 -3.08
N LYS A 212 16.32 14.19 -3.21
CA LYS A 212 17.08 15.44 -3.08
C LYS A 212 16.57 16.52 -4.03
N ARG A 213 16.33 16.16 -5.30
CA ARG A 213 15.84 17.10 -6.32
C ARG A 213 14.41 17.58 -6.03
N LEU A 214 13.56 16.69 -5.51
CA LEU A 214 12.20 17.05 -5.09
C LEU A 214 12.21 17.94 -3.84
N ARG A 215 13.08 17.63 -2.85
CA ARG A 215 13.29 18.46 -1.66
C ARG A 215 13.78 19.86 -2.01
N SER A 216 14.72 19.99 -2.95
CA SER A 216 15.20 21.31 -3.40
C SER A 216 14.12 22.14 -4.10
N LYS A 217 13.03 21.51 -4.57
CA LYS A 217 11.85 22.19 -5.13
C LYS A 217 10.73 22.41 -4.10
N LEU A 218 11.00 22.22 -2.80
CA LEU A 218 10.03 22.34 -1.70
C LEU A 218 8.75 21.51 -1.94
N ALA A 219 8.92 20.32 -2.52
CA ALA A 219 7.80 19.43 -2.77
C ALA A 219 7.11 19.01 -1.46
N LYS A 220 5.77 19.07 -1.42
CA LYS A 220 4.97 18.57 -0.28
C LYS A 220 5.27 17.07 -0.03
N PRO A 221 5.20 16.56 1.22
CA PRO A 221 5.45 15.14 1.54
C PRO A 221 4.67 14.14 0.67
N GLN A 222 3.44 14.48 0.30
CA GLN A 222 2.59 13.71 -0.61
C GLN A 222 3.26 13.45 -1.98
N VAL A 223 3.94 14.46 -2.54
CA VAL A 223 4.68 14.34 -3.81
C VAL A 223 5.84 13.38 -3.66
N MET A 224 6.54 13.42 -2.51
CA MET A 224 7.64 12.51 -2.22
C MET A 224 7.15 11.06 -2.07
N MET A 225 6.00 10.85 -1.42
CA MET A 225 5.35 9.54 -1.33
C MET A 225 5.02 8.98 -2.71
N ILE A 226 4.43 9.79 -3.59
CA ILE A 226 4.10 9.38 -4.96
C ILE A 226 5.37 9.05 -5.77
N ALA A 227 6.44 9.85 -5.64
CA ALA A 227 7.70 9.56 -6.29
C ALA A 227 8.31 8.23 -5.82
N SER A 228 8.20 7.92 -4.53
CA SER A 228 8.68 6.65 -3.96
C SER A 228 7.96 5.42 -4.52
N LEU A 229 6.69 5.56 -4.89
CA LEU A 229 5.91 4.52 -5.54
C LEU A 229 6.35 4.30 -6.99
N GLY A 230 6.67 5.39 -7.72
CA GLY A 230 7.30 5.29 -9.04
C GLY A 230 8.66 4.58 -8.98
N ILE A 231 9.48 4.89 -7.98
CA ILE A 231 10.76 4.18 -7.74
C ILE A 231 10.52 2.71 -7.41
N ALA A 232 9.53 2.40 -6.59
CA ALA A 232 9.18 1.02 -6.25
C ALA A 232 8.87 0.19 -7.50
N MET A 233 8.07 0.75 -8.42
CA MET A 233 7.77 0.10 -9.71
C MET A 233 9.02 -0.13 -10.56
N VAL A 234 9.94 0.84 -10.61
CA VAL A 234 11.21 0.69 -11.34
C VAL A 234 12.05 -0.42 -10.74
N ILE A 235 12.28 -0.42 -9.42
CA ILE A 235 13.09 -1.45 -8.76
C ILE A 235 12.47 -2.83 -8.96
N ARG A 236 11.16 -2.96 -8.75
CA ARG A 236 10.45 -4.23 -8.95
C ARG A 236 10.57 -4.73 -10.38
N ALA A 237 10.34 -3.86 -11.36
CA ALA A 237 10.44 -4.21 -12.76
C ALA A 237 11.85 -4.67 -13.15
N LEU A 238 12.90 -4.01 -12.63
CA LEU A 238 14.28 -4.43 -12.82
C LEU A 238 14.54 -5.83 -12.23
N LEU A 239 13.98 -6.13 -11.06
CA LEU A 239 14.08 -7.46 -10.45
C LEU A 239 13.36 -8.52 -11.28
N TYR A 240 12.16 -8.24 -11.78
CA TYR A 240 11.45 -9.16 -12.69
C TYR A 240 12.22 -9.39 -13.99
N MET A 241 12.74 -8.34 -14.62
CA MET A 241 13.51 -8.51 -15.84
C MET A 241 14.77 -9.36 -15.59
N ARG A 242 15.47 -9.18 -14.46
CA ARG A 242 16.69 -9.94 -14.16
C ARG A 242 16.46 -11.38 -13.69
N PHE A 243 15.42 -11.61 -12.89
CA PHE A 243 15.19 -12.90 -12.22
C PHE A 243 13.95 -13.64 -12.69
N THR A 244 13.15 -13.07 -13.60
CA THR A 244 11.86 -13.62 -14.06
C THR A 244 10.82 -13.67 -12.93
N ALA A 245 9.59 -14.05 -13.24
CA ALA A 245 8.53 -14.32 -12.26
C ALA A 245 8.71 -15.64 -11.46
N ARG A 246 9.83 -16.35 -11.64
CA ARG A 246 10.10 -17.60 -10.91
C ARG A 246 10.35 -17.32 -9.44
N THR A 247 9.88 -18.24 -8.60
CA THR A 247 10.16 -18.20 -7.16
C THR A 247 11.49 -18.87 -6.88
N PHE A 248 12.37 -18.18 -6.15
CA PHE A 248 13.64 -18.73 -5.71
C PHE A 248 13.71 -18.74 -4.20
N ARG A 249 14.49 -19.65 -3.62
CA ARG A 249 14.74 -19.66 -2.18
C ARG A 249 16.23 -19.58 -1.95
N PHE A 250 16.64 -18.70 -1.04
CA PHE A 250 18.03 -18.59 -0.64
C PHE A 250 18.33 -19.73 0.34
N VAL A 251 19.34 -20.52 0.04
CA VAL A 251 19.75 -21.68 0.82
C VAL A 251 21.23 -21.49 1.11
N PRO A 252 21.60 -21.02 2.32
CA PRO A 252 23.01 -20.83 2.67
C PRO A 252 23.83 -22.13 2.56
N ASP A 253 23.19 -23.25 2.89
CA ASP A 253 23.75 -24.59 2.84
C ASP A 253 22.56 -25.60 2.89
N ARG A 254 22.69 -26.76 2.25
CA ARG A 254 21.62 -27.78 2.15
C ARG A 254 21.17 -28.29 3.51
N ASP A 255 22.03 -28.27 4.53
CA ASP A 255 21.69 -28.72 5.88
C ASP A 255 20.69 -27.82 6.60
N TRP A 256 20.56 -26.56 6.17
CA TRP A 256 19.50 -25.65 6.64
C TRP A 256 18.08 -26.11 6.25
N LYS A 257 17.96 -27.05 5.29
CA LYS A 257 16.69 -27.61 4.84
C LYS A 257 16.37 -28.97 5.46
N LEU A 258 17.24 -29.54 6.29
CA LEU A 258 16.96 -30.80 6.95
C LEU A 258 15.79 -30.65 7.93
N ALA A 259 14.95 -31.68 8.02
CA ALA A 259 13.87 -31.74 9.01
C ALA A 259 14.41 -31.81 10.45
N THR A 260 15.67 -32.21 10.63
CA THR A 260 16.39 -32.23 11.90
C THR A 260 16.93 -30.85 12.30
N SER A 261 17.02 -29.90 11.38
CA SER A 261 17.57 -28.55 11.61
C SER A 261 16.55 -27.61 12.29
N LYS A 262 16.09 -28.03 13.47
CA LYS A 262 15.06 -27.38 14.26
C LYS A 262 15.36 -27.53 15.76
N PHE A 263 14.99 -26.52 16.54
CA PHE A 263 14.87 -26.65 17.99
C PHE A 263 13.52 -27.28 18.32
N GLU A 264 13.50 -28.33 19.13
CA GLU A 264 12.25 -28.91 19.62
C GLU A 264 11.86 -28.23 20.93
N VAL A 265 10.73 -27.53 20.92
CA VAL A 265 10.18 -26.83 22.08
C VAL A 265 9.00 -27.65 22.59
N GLN A 266 9.08 -28.09 23.85
CA GLN A 266 7.94 -28.71 24.52
C GLN A 266 6.78 -27.74 24.53
N THR A 267 5.58 -28.24 24.21
CA THR A 267 4.41 -27.39 24.03
C THR A 267 3.16 -28.08 24.53
N GLU A 268 2.20 -27.28 24.93
CA GLU A 268 0.86 -27.70 25.30
C GLU A 268 -0.12 -27.21 24.22
N ARG A 269 -1.16 -28.00 23.94
CA ARG A 269 -2.27 -27.55 23.09
C ARG A 269 -3.42 -27.16 24.00
N LEU A 270 -3.73 -25.88 23.98
CA LEU A 270 -4.94 -25.32 24.56
C LEU A 270 -6.05 -25.40 23.50
N GLN A 271 -7.04 -26.24 23.74
CA GLN A 271 -8.17 -26.44 22.85
C GLN A 271 -9.39 -25.68 23.38
N PHE A 272 -9.96 -24.83 22.55
CA PHE A 272 -11.27 -24.24 22.81
C PHE A 272 -12.29 -24.95 21.95
N HIS A 273 -13.23 -25.60 22.61
CA HIS A 273 -14.40 -26.18 21.96
C HIS A 273 -15.51 -25.14 22.05
N LEU A 274 -16.12 -24.78 20.93
CA LEU A 274 -17.20 -23.79 20.85
C LEU A 274 -18.42 -24.36 20.13
N GLY A 275 -19.61 -23.86 20.48
CA GLY A 275 -20.88 -24.25 19.87
C GLY A 275 -21.55 -25.45 20.54
N ASP A 276 -22.22 -26.27 19.73
CA ASP A 276 -22.96 -27.45 20.19
C ASP A 276 -22.01 -28.59 20.60
N ARG A 277 -21.64 -28.60 21.88
CA ARG A 277 -20.61 -29.49 22.45
C ARG A 277 -21.26 -30.69 23.13
N VAL A 278 -21.16 -31.87 22.52
CA VAL A 278 -21.63 -33.11 23.14
C VAL A 278 -20.55 -33.63 24.11
N GLY A 279 -20.65 -33.23 25.39
CA GLY A 279 -19.84 -33.78 26.48
C GLY A 279 -18.39 -33.29 26.57
N MET A 280 -18.00 -32.28 25.80
CA MET A 280 -16.66 -31.67 25.85
C MET A 280 -16.67 -30.35 26.65
N PRO A 281 -15.65 -30.07 27.48
CA PRO A 281 -15.54 -28.80 28.20
C PRO A 281 -15.26 -27.63 27.23
N ILE A 282 -15.48 -26.39 27.67
CA ILE A 282 -15.18 -25.20 26.85
C ILE A 282 -13.69 -25.10 26.52
N VAL A 283 -12.86 -25.47 27.50
CA VAL A 283 -11.42 -25.38 27.45
C VAL A 283 -10.84 -26.70 27.90
N GLU A 284 -9.93 -27.25 27.10
CA GLU A 284 -9.22 -28.49 27.38
C GLU A 284 -7.72 -28.30 27.13
N PHE A 285 -6.89 -28.82 28.04
CA PHE A 285 -5.44 -28.86 27.86
C PHE A 285 -5.04 -30.27 27.45
N ALA A 286 -4.50 -30.42 26.24
CA ALA A 286 -3.97 -31.70 25.80
C ALA A 286 -2.51 -31.85 26.28
N GLU A 287 -2.27 -32.81 27.17
CA GLU A 287 -1.00 -33.00 27.88
C GLU A 287 0.06 -33.80 27.07
N ASN A 288 -0.34 -34.54 26.02
CA ASN A 288 0.55 -35.40 25.22
C ASN A 288 0.73 -34.89 23.78
N VAL A 289 1.35 -33.72 23.63
CA VAL A 289 1.54 -33.08 22.32
C VAL A 289 2.98 -33.26 21.83
N THR A 290 3.12 -33.62 20.56
CA THR A 290 4.42 -33.65 19.87
C THR A 290 5.15 -32.30 20.02
N PRO A 291 6.43 -32.29 20.45
CA PRO A 291 7.20 -31.05 20.54
C PRO A 291 7.15 -30.24 19.25
N TYR A 292 7.05 -28.92 19.39
CA TYR A 292 7.00 -28.04 18.23
C TYR A 292 8.40 -27.81 17.68
N GLY A 293 8.58 -28.12 16.39
CA GLY A 293 9.83 -27.93 15.68
C GLY A 293 10.03 -26.50 15.19
N PHE A 294 10.94 -25.76 15.81
CA PHE A 294 11.29 -24.40 15.41
C PHE A 294 12.57 -24.34 14.58
N ALA A 295 12.43 -24.17 13.26
CA ALA A 295 13.54 -24.22 12.31
C ALA A 295 14.62 -23.14 12.55
N PHE A 296 15.89 -23.51 12.39
CA PHE A 296 17.03 -22.59 12.59
C PHE A 296 17.01 -21.37 11.65
N THR A 297 16.46 -21.51 10.44
CA THR A 297 16.25 -20.38 9.50
C THR A 297 15.37 -19.28 10.10
N ARG A 298 14.31 -19.64 10.83
CA ARG A 298 13.42 -18.68 11.51
C ARG A 298 14.12 -17.98 12.67
N VAL A 299 14.95 -18.73 13.42
CA VAL A 299 15.77 -18.17 14.50
C VAL A 299 16.78 -17.18 13.96
N ALA A 300 17.47 -17.52 12.87
CA ALA A 300 18.46 -16.63 12.23
C ALA A 300 17.83 -15.31 11.78
N LEU A 301 16.61 -15.35 11.22
CA LEU A 301 15.86 -14.14 10.88
C LEU A 301 15.57 -13.28 12.12
N ILE A 302 15.05 -13.89 13.19
CA ILE A 302 14.69 -13.18 14.42
C ILE A 302 15.93 -12.55 15.05
N VAL A 303 16.97 -13.33 15.29
CA VAL A 303 18.21 -12.85 15.92
C VAL A 303 18.89 -11.80 15.05
N GLY A 304 18.96 -12.03 13.74
CA GLY A 304 19.58 -11.09 12.80
C GLY A 304 18.85 -9.75 12.73
N VAL A 305 17.52 -9.76 12.64
CA VAL A 305 16.73 -8.51 12.59
C VAL A 305 16.76 -7.80 13.94
N PHE A 306 16.41 -8.46 15.05
CA PHE A 306 16.42 -7.81 16.37
C PHE A 306 17.82 -7.34 16.77
N GLY A 307 18.87 -8.08 16.39
CA GLY A 307 20.26 -7.68 16.56
C GLY A 307 20.62 -6.42 15.76
N ALA A 308 20.24 -6.36 14.47
CA ALA A 308 20.45 -5.18 13.63
C ALA A 308 19.71 -3.94 14.17
N VAL A 309 18.52 -4.14 14.73
CA VAL A 309 17.72 -3.10 15.37
C VAL A 309 18.34 -2.60 16.67
N LEU A 310 18.86 -3.51 17.49
CA LEU A 310 19.60 -3.16 18.70
C LEU A 310 20.86 -2.33 18.35
N LEU A 311 21.59 -2.73 17.31
CA LEU A 311 22.73 -1.97 16.79
C LEU A 311 22.32 -0.58 16.30
N LEU A 312 21.19 -0.47 15.59
CA LEU A 312 20.64 0.84 15.20
C LEU A 312 20.29 1.70 16.42
N LEU A 313 19.67 1.13 17.46
CA LEU A 313 19.34 1.85 18.68
C LEU A 313 20.59 2.36 19.39
N ILE A 314 21.63 1.53 19.49
CA ILE A 314 22.93 1.93 20.03
C ILE A 314 23.50 3.07 19.19
N LEU A 315 23.49 2.95 17.87
CA LEU A 315 23.97 3.98 16.96
C LEU A 315 23.22 5.31 17.17
N LEU A 316 21.89 5.30 17.27
CA LEU A 316 21.10 6.53 17.41
C LEU A 316 21.24 7.21 18.79
N HIS A 317 21.45 6.44 19.85
CA HIS A 317 21.56 6.98 21.21
C HIS A 317 22.98 7.32 21.63
N ARG A 318 23.99 6.58 21.13
CA ARG A 318 25.37 6.70 21.60
C ARG A 318 26.31 7.44 20.63
N THR A 319 25.96 7.62 19.36
CA THR A 319 26.88 8.22 18.37
C THR A 319 26.59 9.69 18.06
N ARG A 320 27.59 10.40 17.50
CA ARG A 320 27.44 11.77 16.98
C ARG A 320 26.43 11.84 15.83
N LEU A 321 26.47 10.89 14.91
CA LEU A 321 25.50 10.76 13.82
C LEU A 321 24.07 10.65 14.37
N GLY A 322 23.86 9.84 15.42
CA GLY A 322 22.55 9.72 16.08
C GLY A 322 22.04 11.01 16.74
N ARG A 323 22.93 11.86 17.26
CA ARG A 323 22.59 13.20 17.76
C ARG A 323 22.20 14.15 16.62
N GLN A 324 22.97 14.15 15.52
CA GLN A 324 22.66 14.95 14.34
C GLN A 324 21.33 14.55 13.70
N MET A 325 21.05 13.25 13.56
CA MET A 325 19.77 12.75 13.05
C MET A 325 18.58 13.21 13.88
N ARG A 326 18.71 13.22 15.22
CA ARG A 326 17.65 13.72 16.11
C ARG A 326 17.46 15.23 15.95
N ALA A 327 18.53 16.01 15.88
CA ALA A 327 18.45 17.44 15.64
C ALA A 327 17.75 17.77 14.31
N VAL A 328 18.12 17.07 13.23
CA VAL A 328 17.50 17.24 11.90
C VAL A 328 16.04 16.79 11.88
N ALA A 329 15.70 15.71 12.60
CA ALA A 329 14.33 15.23 12.73
C ALA A 329 13.42 16.27 13.42
N ASP A 330 13.92 16.90 14.48
CA ASP A 330 13.20 17.90 15.26
C ASP A 330 13.00 19.19 14.44
N ASN A 331 14.09 19.78 13.94
CA ASN A 331 14.04 20.94 13.06
C ASN A 331 15.26 20.98 12.11
N PRO A 332 15.07 20.68 10.82
CA PRO A 332 16.17 20.67 9.86
C PRO A 332 16.80 22.06 9.67
N ASP A 333 16.02 23.14 9.72
CA ASP A 333 16.51 24.49 9.49
C ASP A 333 17.37 24.98 10.66
N LEU A 334 16.94 24.73 11.90
CA LEU A 334 17.75 25.02 13.10
C LEU A 334 19.02 24.15 13.13
N ALA A 335 18.92 22.87 12.75
CA ALA A 335 20.08 22.00 12.65
C ALA A 335 21.09 22.53 11.63
N ALA A 336 20.62 23.00 10.46
CA ALA A 336 21.47 23.62 9.44
C ALA A 336 22.18 24.87 9.97
N SER A 337 21.46 25.75 10.70
CA SER A 337 22.07 26.95 11.32
C SER A 337 23.13 26.61 12.38
N SER A 338 23.04 25.43 13.01
CA SER A 338 24.00 24.91 13.98
C SER A 338 25.21 24.20 13.31
N GLY A 339 25.36 24.32 11.99
CA GLY A 339 26.47 23.72 11.22
C GLY A 339 26.25 22.26 10.81
N ILE A 340 25.10 21.66 11.10
CA ILE A 340 24.81 20.27 10.71
C ILE A 340 24.44 20.20 9.23
N HIS A 341 25.15 19.39 8.46
CA HIS A 341 24.84 19.19 7.05
C HIS A 341 23.62 18.28 6.86
N VAL A 342 22.43 18.89 6.86
CA VAL A 342 21.11 18.23 6.72
C VAL A 342 21.07 17.24 5.55
N GLU A 343 21.61 17.62 4.39
CA GLU A 343 21.60 16.75 3.21
C GLU A 343 22.43 15.47 3.39
N ARG A 344 23.55 15.54 4.12
CA ARG A 344 24.33 14.33 4.46
C ARG A 344 23.56 13.45 5.44
N VAL A 345 22.82 14.06 6.38
CA VAL A 345 21.97 13.32 7.33
C VAL A 345 20.80 12.63 6.63
N HIS A 346 20.18 13.29 5.63
CA HIS A 346 19.16 12.64 4.79
C HIS A 346 19.73 11.45 4.00
N GLY A 347 20.90 11.62 3.38
CA GLY A 347 21.56 10.54 2.63
C GLY A 347 21.98 9.35 3.51
N THR A 348 22.57 9.60 4.68
CA THR A 348 22.93 8.52 5.62
C THR A 348 21.69 7.83 6.19
N SER A 349 20.61 8.57 6.43
CA SER A 349 19.32 7.99 6.80
C SER A 349 18.78 7.07 5.71
N ALA A 350 18.86 7.47 4.44
CA ALA A 350 18.43 6.65 3.30
C ALA A 350 19.27 5.38 3.14
N PHE A 351 20.58 5.48 3.35
CA PHE A 351 21.50 4.34 3.36
C PHE A 351 21.16 3.35 4.48
N LEU A 352 21.05 3.83 5.72
CA LEU A 352 20.76 2.98 6.87
C LEU A 352 19.38 2.33 6.77
N SER A 353 18.37 3.07 6.31
CA SER A 353 17.03 2.52 6.14
C SER A 353 17.00 1.43 5.09
N ALA A 354 17.52 1.69 3.88
CA ALA A 354 17.51 0.71 2.80
C ALA A 354 18.36 -0.51 3.16
N GLY A 355 19.52 -0.30 3.81
CA GLY A 355 20.38 -1.37 4.29
C GLY A 355 19.71 -2.32 5.28
N LEU A 356 19.01 -1.79 6.28
CA LEU A 356 18.28 -2.63 7.25
C LEU A 356 17.16 -3.44 6.60
N ALA A 357 16.44 -2.87 5.64
CA ALA A 357 15.46 -3.62 4.86
C ALA A 357 16.14 -4.71 4.02
N GLY A 358 17.25 -4.40 3.35
CA GLY A 358 17.99 -5.38 2.55
C GLY A 358 18.50 -6.56 3.37
N LEU A 359 19.05 -6.30 4.57
CA LEU A 359 19.45 -7.34 5.53
C LEU A 359 18.26 -8.22 5.92
N GLY A 360 17.12 -7.59 6.24
CA GLY A 360 15.88 -8.33 6.53
C GLY A 360 15.44 -9.23 5.38
N GLY A 361 15.57 -8.75 4.14
CA GLY A 361 15.23 -9.50 2.93
C GLY A 361 16.14 -10.71 2.70
N ALA A 362 17.46 -10.54 2.87
CA ALA A 362 18.43 -11.64 2.77
C ALA A 362 18.13 -12.75 3.78
N LEU A 363 17.82 -12.39 5.03
CA LEU A 363 17.45 -13.35 6.06
C LEU A 363 16.08 -13.99 5.78
N LEU A 364 15.10 -13.21 5.33
CA LEU A 364 13.74 -13.70 5.03
C LEU A 364 13.75 -14.71 3.86
N ALA A 365 14.62 -14.51 2.87
CA ALA A 365 14.79 -15.39 1.72
C ALA A 365 15.22 -16.82 2.09
N THR A 366 15.77 -17.03 3.30
CA THR A 366 16.06 -18.37 3.84
C THR A 366 14.79 -19.11 4.26
N VAL A 367 13.77 -18.36 4.69
CA VAL A 367 12.53 -18.90 5.25
C VAL A 367 11.48 -19.10 4.18
N LEU A 368 11.27 -18.09 3.33
CA LEU A 368 10.21 -18.08 2.32
C LEU A 368 10.81 -18.07 0.91
N PRO A 369 10.17 -18.76 -0.06
CA PRO A 369 10.48 -18.56 -1.46
C PRO A 369 10.15 -17.12 -1.86
N ILE A 370 11.10 -16.42 -2.48
CA ILE A 370 10.97 -15.05 -2.91
C ILE A 370 10.59 -14.93 -4.39
N ASN A 371 9.70 -14.00 -4.68
CA ASN A 371 9.46 -13.44 -6.00
C ASN A 371 9.45 -11.89 -5.88
N PRO A 372 9.53 -11.15 -6.99
CA PRO A 372 9.54 -9.69 -6.92
C PRO A 372 8.20 -9.07 -6.46
N GLU A 373 7.11 -9.85 -6.37
CA GLU A 373 5.80 -9.41 -5.90
C GLU A 373 5.68 -9.38 -4.35
N LEU A 374 6.53 -10.14 -3.63
CA LEU A 374 6.50 -10.25 -2.16
C LEU A 374 6.71 -8.92 -1.42
N GLY A 375 7.32 -7.91 -2.05
CA GLY A 375 7.60 -6.65 -1.38
C GLY A 375 6.33 -5.98 -0.85
N LEU A 376 5.30 -5.88 -1.69
CA LEU A 376 4.07 -5.15 -1.33
C LEU A 376 3.26 -5.86 -0.24
N SER A 377 3.22 -7.20 -0.26
CA SER A 377 2.51 -7.98 0.76
C SER A 377 3.11 -7.83 2.15
N LEU A 378 4.42 -7.52 2.24
CA LEU A 378 5.12 -7.27 3.51
C LEU A 378 5.12 -5.78 3.89
N LEU A 379 5.04 -4.89 2.91
CA LEU A 379 4.95 -3.44 3.12
C LEU A 379 3.69 -3.06 3.90
N LEU A 380 2.56 -3.67 3.55
CA LEU A 380 1.28 -3.28 4.11
C LEU A 380 1.18 -3.60 5.61
N PRO A 381 1.46 -4.83 6.11
CA PRO A 381 1.49 -5.09 7.55
C PRO A 381 2.56 -4.29 8.28
N ALA A 382 3.68 -3.96 7.63
CA ALA A 382 4.69 -3.08 8.20
C ALA A 382 4.15 -1.65 8.45
N PHE A 383 3.20 -1.16 7.65
CA PHE A 383 2.50 0.07 7.99
C PHE A 383 1.65 -0.05 9.24
N ALA A 384 0.93 -1.17 9.43
CA ALA A 384 0.19 -1.41 10.67
C ALA A 384 1.11 -1.31 11.90
N VAL A 385 2.31 -1.88 11.80
CA VAL A 385 3.36 -1.78 12.82
C VAL A 385 3.77 -0.33 13.11
N ILE A 386 4.04 0.47 12.08
CA ILE A 386 4.51 1.85 12.24
C ILE A 386 3.43 2.74 12.84
N VAL A 387 2.20 2.59 12.37
CA VAL A 387 1.08 3.39 12.85
C VAL A 387 0.78 3.05 14.30
N LEU A 388 0.75 1.75 14.65
CA LEU A 388 0.58 1.28 16.02
C LEU A 388 1.72 1.76 16.94
N GLY A 389 2.96 1.65 16.46
CA GLY A 389 4.17 2.06 17.13
C GLY A 389 4.41 3.58 17.20
N THR A 390 3.51 4.38 16.60
CA THR A 390 3.66 5.81 16.35
C THR A 390 4.79 6.12 15.36
N VAL A 391 4.45 6.81 14.27
CA VAL A 391 5.39 7.17 13.21
C VAL A 391 6.60 7.93 13.78
N GLY A 392 7.79 7.44 13.46
CA GLY A 392 9.07 8.04 13.90
C GLY A 392 9.59 7.56 15.26
N SER A 393 8.85 6.70 15.98
CA SER A 393 9.30 6.10 17.24
C SER A 393 9.82 4.67 17.03
N ILE A 394 11.14 4.50 17.06
CA ILE A 394 11.77 3.17 16.89
C ILE A 394 11.38 2.21 18.03
N PRO A 395 11.39 2.57 19.32
CA PRO A 395 10.95 1.67 20.38
C PRO A 395 9.47 1.29 20.26
N GLY A 396 8.63 2.23 19.86
CA GLY A 396 7.21 1.97 19.64
C GLY A 396 6.98 1.00 18.49
N VAL A 397 7.76 1.11 17.40
CA VAL A 397 7.72 0.19 16.25
C VAL A 397 8.15 -1.23 16.62
N ILE A 398 9.11 -1.41 17.52
CA ILE A 398 9.47 -2.75 18.04
C ILE A 398 8.28 -3.38 18.76
N LEU A 399 7.64 -2.65 19.67
CA LEU A 399 6.45 -3.12 20.37
C LEU A 399 5.30 -3.37 19.38
N GLY A 400 5.10 -2.48 18.41
CA GLY A 400 4.09 -2.61 17.37
C GLY A 400 4.28 -3.86 16.52
N ALA A 401 5.52 -4.21 16.18
CA ALA A 401 5.85 -5.41 15.41
C ALA A 401 5.53 -6.68 16.19
N LEU A 402 5.86 -6.71 17.49
CA LEU A 402 5.52 -7.83 18.37
C LEU A 402 4.00 -8.01 18.47
N VAL A 403 3.25 -6.93 18.70
CA VAL A 403 1.78 -6.99 18.78
C VAL A 403 1.17 -7.46 17.46
N VAL A 404 1.53 -6.85 16.34
CA VAL A 404 0.99 -7.21 15.02
C VAL A 404 1.36 -8.63 14.62
N GLY A 405 2.61 -9.05 14.88
CA GLY A 405 3.06 -10.43 14.63
C GLY A 405 2.28 -11.45 15.45
N MET A 406 2.05 -11.16 16.74
CA MET A 406 1.22 -12.00 17.61
C MET A 406 -0.24 -12.03 17.19
N VAL A 407 -0.82 -10.90 16.79
CA VAL A 407 -2.20 -10.84 16.28
C VAL A 407 -2.35 -11.73 15.05
N ARG A 408 -1.42 -11.65 14.08
CA ARG A 408 -1.43 -12.54 12.90
C ARG A 408 -1.32 -14.02 13.30
N ALA A 409 -0.36 -14.37 14.15
CA ALA A 409 -0.12 -15.77 14.55
C ALA A 409 -1.26 -16.36 15.39
N ALA A 410 -1.90 -15.57 16.25
CA ALA A 410 -3.02 -16.02 17.08
C ALA A 410 -4.33 -16.14 16.29
N SER A 411 -4.50 -15.36 15.22
CA SER A 411 -5.72 -15.38 14.41
C SER A 411 -5.83 -16.60 13.52
N GLU A 412 -4.71 -17.16 13.06
CA GLU A 412 -4.69 -18.30 12.14
C GLU A 412 -5.40 -19.55 12.72
N PRO A 413 -5.10 -20.02 13.95
CA PRO A 413 -5.85 -21.13 14.55
C PRO A 413 -7.35 -20.86 14.74
N VAL A 414 -7.71 -19.63 15.10
CA VAL A 414 -9.12 -19.21 15.28
C VAL A 414 -9.88 -19.32 13.97
N LEU A 415 -9.29 -18.79 12.89
CA LEU A 415 -9.89 -18.80 11.56
C LEU A 415 -9.96 -20.22 10.97
N ILE A 416 -8.98 -21.08 11.24
CA ILE A 416 -9.02 -22.49 10.85
C ILE A 416 -10.16 -23.21 11.58
N GLY A 417 -10.23 -23.09 12.91
CA GLY A 417 -11.25 -23.77 13.71
C GLY A 417 -12.67 -23.30 13.39
N ALA A 418 -12.90 -21.99 13.39
CA ALA A 418 -14.19 -21.40 13.06
C ALA A 418 -14.57 -21.62 11.58
N GLY A 419 -13.61 -21.47 10.66
CA GLY A 419 -13.82 -21.66 9.23
C GLY A 419 -14.24 -23.09 8.90
N ASN A 420 -13.56 -24.10 9.45
CA ASN A 420 -13.93 -25.49 9.24
C ASN A 420 -15.33 -25.81 9.75
N ALA A 421 -15.74 -25.24 10.90
CA ALA A 421 -17.10 -25.42 11.41
C ALA A 421 -18.17 -24.74 10.55
N LEU A 422 -17.83 -23.69 9.80
CA LEU A 422 -18.74 -22.96 8.91
C LEU A 422 -18.70 -23.44 7.45
N ASP A 423 -18.06 -24.58 7.16
CA ASP A 423 -17.80 -25.09 5.80
C ASP A 423 -16.95 -24.11 4.93
N ARG A 424 -16.09 -23.32 5.58
CA ARG A 424 -15.19 -22.32 4.98
C ARG A 424 -13.72 -22.62 5.30
N PRO A 425 -13.13 -23.70 4.75
CA PRO A 425 -11.74 -24.07 5.06
C PRO A 425 -10.70 -23.03 4.61
N THR A 426 -11.06 -22.18 3.65
CA THR A 426 -10.21 -21.07 3.15
C THR A 426 -10.22 -19.84 4.06
N ALA A 427 -10.98 -19.84 5.16
CA ALA A 427 -11.05 -18.71 6.10
C ALA A 427 -9.70 -18.39 6.75
N SER A 428 -8.78 -19.37 6.83
CA SER A 428 -7.40 -19.15 7.28
C SER A 428 -6.65 -18.06 6.50
N GLY A 429 -7.01 -17.84 5.23
CA GLY A 429 -6.46 -16.75 4.41
C GLY A 429 -6.72 -15.35 5.00
N PHE A 430 -7.79 -15.18 5.78
CA PHE A 430 -8.06 -13.91 6.46
C PHE A 430 -7.03 -13.57 7.54
N ALA A 431 -6.19 -14.52 7.98
CA ALA A 431 -5.11 -14.23 8.94
C ALA A 431 -4.14 -13.17 8.40
N GLU A 432 -4.00 -13.07 7.07
CA GLU A 432 -3.20 -12.03 6.44
C GLU A 432 -3.82 -10.63 6.56
N VAL A 433 -5.14 -10.57 6.72
CA VAL A 433 -5.93 -9.34 6.80
C VAL A 433 -6.02 -8.81 8.25
N MET A 434 -5.86 -9.69 9.24
CA MET A 434 -6.01 -9.36 10.67
C MET A 434 -5.13 -8.20 11.16
N PRO A 435 -3.85 -8.07 10.76
CA PRO A 435 -3.05 -6.87 11.04
C PRO A 435 -3.73 -5.55 10.67
N PHE A 436 -4.48 -5.53 9.56
CA PHE A 436 -5.13 -4.32 9.07
C PHE A 436 -6.45 -4.03 9.79
N ILE A 437 -7.25 -5.06 10.04
CA ILE A 437 -8.48 -4.92 10.84
C ILE A 437 -8.11 -4.40 12.23
N PHE A 438 -7.07 -4.98 12.82
CA PHE A 438 -6.52 -4.54 14.09
C PHE A 438 -6.01 -3.09 14.01
N LEU A 439 -5.28 -2.71 12.96
CA LEU A 439 -4.84 -1.34 12.73
C LEU A 439 -6.01 -0.35 12.68
N VAL A 440 -7.03 -0.63 11.87
CA VAL A 440 -8.21 0.24 11.71
C VAL A 440 -8.94 0.35 13.06
N GLY A 441 -9.10 -0.77 13.77
CA GLY A 441 -9.68 -0.79 15.12
C GLY A 441 -8.89 0.05 16.12
N VAL A 442 -7.56 -0.07 16.14
CA VAL A 442 -6.71 0.75 17.02
C VAL A 442 -6.77 2.22 16.64
N LEU A 443 -6.75 2.56 15.36
CA LEU A 443 -6.84 3.95 14.90
C LEU A 443 -8.17 4.62 15.29
N LEU A 444 -9.27 3.84 15.28
CA LEU A 444 -10.58 4.29 15.74
C LEU A 444 -10.58 4.63 17.24
N VAL A 445 -9.82 3.88 18.04
CA VAL A 445 -9.74 4.07 19.50
C VAL A 445 -8.66 5.09 19.90
N ALA A 446 -7.50 5.05 19.23
CA ALA A 446 -6.28 5.77 19.54
C ALA A 446 -5.57 6.26 18.25
N PRO A 447 -6.00 7.39 17.65
CA PRO A 447 -5.55 7.85 16.34
C PRO A 447 -4.06 8.24 16.25
N GLN A 448 -3.39 8.43 17.39
CA GLN A 448 -1.95 8.78 17.45
C GLN A 448 -1.03 7.57 17.66
N GLY A 449 -1.59 6.35 17.73
CA GLY A 449 -0.88 5.13 18.05
C GLY A 449 -0.56 4.99 19.55
N ILE A 450 -0.15 3.79 19.95
CA ILE A 450 0.11 3.45 21.36
C ILE A 450 1.40 4.11 21.86
N GLY A 451 2.39 4.28 20.98
CA GLY A 451 3.68 4.91 21.32
C GLY A 451 3.52 6.33 21.86
N HIS A 452 2.62 7.13 21.28
CA HIS A 452 2.32 8.48 21.74
C HIS A 452 1.71 8.50 23.14
N ALA A 453 0.77 7.59 23.42
CA ALA A 453 0.15 7.46 24.73
C ALA A 453 1.18 7.11 25.82
N ILE A 454 2.11 6.21 25.52
CA ILE A 454 3.22 5.85 26.43
C ILE A 454 4.14 7.06 26.68
N HIS A 455 4.45 7.84 25.63
CA HIS A 455 5.29 9.03 25.77
C HIS A 455 4.62 10.10 26.65
N GLN A 456 3.33 10.38 26.43
CA GLN A 456 2.57 11.29 27.28
C GLN A 456 2.52 10.81 28.73
N TRP A 457 2.33 9.50 28.95
CA TRP A 457 2.35 8.90 30.29
C TRP A 457 3.70 9.11 30.99
N ASN A 458 4.82 8.94 30.28
CA ASN A 458 6.14 9.19 30.84
C ASN A 458 6.36 10.67 31.20
N ILE A 459 5.94 11.61 30.34
CA ILE A 459 6.00 13.05 30.64
C ILE A 459 5.19 13.35 31.90
N GLU A 460 3.96 12.84 31.97
CA GLU A 460 3.06 13.12 33.08
C GLU A 460 3.58 12.50 34.39
N ARG A 461 4.13 11.29 34.34
CA ARG A 461 4.82 10.65 35.48
C ARG A 461 5.98 11.52 35.99
N ILE A 462 6.78 12.09 35.09
CA ILE A 462 7.90 12.99 35.45
C ILE A 462 7.36 14.31 36.02
N ARG A 463 6.33 14.89 35.41
CA ARG A 463 5.67 16.11 35.90
C ARG A 463 5.07 15.90 37.29
N GLN A 464 4.39 14.80 37.54
CA GLN A 464 3.84 14.43 38.84
C GLN A 464 4.94 14.21 39.88
N ARG A 465 6.05 13.55 39.52
CA ARG A 465 7.24 13.46 40.40
C ARG A 465 7.84 14.84 40.73
N ARG A 466 7.87 15.78 39.78
CA ARG A 466 8.33 17.15 40.03
C ARG A 466 7.35 17.95 40.89
N ARG A 467 6.04 17.78 40.68
CA ARG A 467 4.97 18.41 41.47
C ARG A 467 4.89 17.87 42.89
N ALA A 468 5.24 16.61 43.11
CA ALA A 468 5.32 16.01 44.44
C ALA A 468 6.42 16.64 45.33
N GLY A 469 7.25 17.54 44.77
CA GLY A 469 8.37 18.18 45.48
C GLY A 469 9.48 17.18 45.83
N PRO A 470 10.72 17.64 46.08
CA PRO A 470 11.65 16.80 46.81
C PRO A 470 11.03 16.55 48.19
N ALA A 471 10.79 15.29 48.55
CA ALA A 471 10.50 14.97 49.95
C ALA A 471 11.62 15.62 50.79
N VAL A 472 11.23 16.53 51.68
CA VAL A 472 12.15 17.12 52.65
C VAL A 472 12.63 15.98 53.53
N VAL A 473 13.76 15.38 53.16
CA VAL A 473 14.47 14.45 54.02
C VAL A 473 14.92 15.27 55.23
N PRO A 474 14.53 14.90 56.46
CA PRO A 474 14.98 15.60 57.65
C PRO A 474 16.50 15.66 57.66
N SER A 475 17.04 16.84 57.94
CA SER A 475 18.46 17.19 57.98
C SER A 475 19.22 16.53 59.15
N ARG A 476 19.08 15.21 59.32
CA ARG A 476 19.84 14.42 60.29
C ARG A 476 20.40 13.16 59.64
N ALA A 477 21.34 13.37 58.71
CA ALA A 477 22.39 12.41 58.36
C ALA A 477 23.40 13.07 57.40
N ARG A 478 23.93 14.25 57.75
CA ARG A 478 25.19 14.72 57.16
C ARG A 478 26.31 14.14 58.00
N GLY A 479 26.76 12.93 57.67
CA GLY A 479 27.82 12.26 58.41
C GLY A 479 27.97 10.80 58.05
N ALA A 480 28.13 10.48 56.77
CA ALA A 480 28.70 9.20 56.37
C ALA A 480 29.44 9.39 55.05
N TYR A 481 30.76 9.23 55.13
CA TYR A 481 31.68 9.16 54.00
C TYR A 481 31.23 8.05 53.04
N ASP A 482 30.98 8.38 51.77
CA ASP A 482 30.62 7.42 50.73
C ASP A 482 31.85 7.04 49.89
N PRO A 483 32.38 5.80 50.01
CA PRO A 483 33.56 5.35 49.26
C PRO A 483 33.31 5.17 47.75
N LEU A 484 32.05 5.20 47.31
CA LEU A 484 31.67 4.95 45.91
C LEU A 484 31.95 6.13 44.98
N ARG A 485 32.10 7.35 45.53
CA ARG A 485 32.37 8.54 44.72
C ARG A 485 33.79 8.55 44.14
N ARG A 486 34.77 7.96 44.84
CA ARG A 486 36.15 7.79 44.35
C ARG A 486 36.24 6.80 43.18
N ARG A 487 35.38 5.78 43.14
CA ARG A 487 35.33 4.81 42.03
C ARG A 487 34.73 5.38 40.75
N SER A 488 33.97 6.47 40.83
CA SER A 488 33.42 7.19 39.68
C SER A 488 34.41 8.15 39.00
N GLU A 489 35.45 8.57 39.74
CA GLU A 489 36.51 9.41 39.18
C GLU A 489 37.60 8.56 38.48
N GLU A 490 37.83 7.32 38.93
CA GLU A 490 38.71 6.37 38.23
C GLU A 490 38.10 5.78 36.94
N THR A 491 36.77 5.79 36.80
CA THR A 491 36.09 5.32 35.57
C THR A 491 36.10 6.34 34.42
N ASN A 492 36.63 7.55 34.66
CA ASN A 492 36.70 8.59 33.63
C ASN A 492 37.88 8.42 32.66
N ASN A 493 38.89 7.61 33.02
CA ASN A 493 39.99 7.25 32.11
C ASN A 493 39.53 6.26 31.02
N GLY A 494 38.53 5.42 31.31
CA GLY A 494 37.95 4.51 30.31
C GLY A 494 37.16 5.23 29.22
N ALA A 495 36.54 6.38 29.54
CA ALA A 495 35.81 7.21 28.58
C ALA A 495 36.74 7.85 27.54
N THR A 496 37.95 8.27 27.94
CA THR A 496 38.97 8.84 27.05
C THR A 496 39.57 7.81 26.09
N TYR A 497 39.70 6.54 26.52
CA TYR A 497 40.10 5.43 25.63
C TYR A 497 38.98 5.03 24.66
N LEU A 498 37.72 5.02 25.12
CA LEU A 498 36.54 4.78 24.28
C LEU A 498 36.31 5.87 23.24
N ASP A 499 36.56 7.14 23.59
CA ASP A 499 36.47 8.24 22.64
C ASP A 499 37.58 8.19 21.58
N ARG A 500 38.83 7.86 21.95
CA ARG A 500 39.90 7.62 20.95
C ARG A 500 39.63 6.41 20.07
N PHE A 501 39.00 5.36 20.59
CA PHE A 501 38.59 4.19 19.80
C PHE A 501 37.44 4.54 18.83
N ASN A 502 36.46 5.32 19.28
CA ASN A 502 35.39 5.82 18.43
C ASN A 502 35.88 6.79 17.35
N GLU A 503 36.88 7.62 17.66
CA GLU A 503 37.51 8.54 16.72
C GLU A 503 38.34 7.79 15.66
N ARG A 504 39.07 6.73 16.05
CA ARG A 504 39.73 5.80 15.11
C ARG A 504 38.73 5.03 14.23
N LYS A 505 37.59 4.63 14.79
CA LYS A 505 36.49 4.03 14.02
C LYS A 505 35.87 5.03 13.05
N GLU A 506 35.68 6.29 13.44
CA GLU A 506 35.19 7.35 12.56
C GLU A 506 36.16 7.60 11.40
N LEU A 507 37.48 7.65 11.67
CA LEU A 507 38.51 7.74 10.62
C LEU A 507 38.53 6.53 9.69
N ALA A 508 38.25 5.32 10.20
CA ALA A 508 38.11 4.11 9.38
C ALA A 508 36.82 4.12 8.54
N PHE A 509 35.70 4.63 9.07
CA PHE A 509 34.47 4.81 8.30
C PHE A 509 34.61 5.92 7.26
N GLU A 510 35.37 6.96 7.56
CA GLU A 510 35.67 8.03 6.64
C GLU A 510 36.67 7.58 5.56
N SER A 511 37.64 6.73 5.89
CA SER A 511 38.54 6.12 4.90
C SER A 511 37.82 5.10 4.02
N VAL A 512 36.88 4.31 4.56
CA VAL A 512 35.96 3.47 3.78
C VAL A 512 35.04 4.33 2.92
N GLY A 513 34.51 5.45 3.45
CA GLY A 513 33.71 6.40 2.67
C GLY A 513 34.51 7.05 1.54
N ARG A 514 35.78 7.39 1.78
CA ARG A 514 36.70 7.90 0.77
C ARG A 514 37.09 6.82 -0.24
N ALA A 515 37.37 5.60 0.19
CA ALA A 515 37.65 4.45 -0.67
C ALA A 515 36.46 4.07 -1.54
N ILE A 516 35.23 4.18 -1.02
CA ILE A 516 33.99 4.02 -1.79
C ILE A 516 33.85 5.18 -2.78
N SER A 517 34.20 6.42 -2.41
CA SER A 517 34.14 7.56 -3.33
C SER A 517 35.21 7.49 -4.43
N THR A 518 36.42 7.01 -4.15
CA THR A 518 37.49 6.83 -5.14
C THR A 518 37.31 5.56 -5.98
N ALA A 519 36.76 4.48 -5.42
CA ALA A 519 36.30 3.32 -6.20
C ALA A 519 35.16 3.70 -7.17
N TRP A 520 34.42 4.78 -6.87
CA TRP A 520 33.38 5.33 -7.73
C TRP A 520 33.86 6.42 -8.72
N GLU A 521 35.13 6.83 -8.66
CA GLU A 521 35.75 7.68 -9.70
C GLU A 521 36.10 6.89 -10.97
N VAL A 522 36.33 5.58 -10.85
CA VAL A 522 36.61 4.69 -11.99
C VAL A 522 35.37 4.50 -12.91
N PRO A 523 34.13 4.31 -12.39
CA PRO A 523 32.91 4.39 -13.19
C PRO A 523 32.52 5.83 -13.60
N GLY A 524 32.93 6.86 -12.85
CA GLY A 524 32.62 8.26 -13.15
C GLY A 524 33.23 8.73 -14.49
N SER A 525 34.44 8.27 -14.79
CA SER A 525 35.10 8.49 -16.08
C SER A 525 34.44 7.70 -17.23
N TYR A 526 33.92 6.51 -16.94
CA TYR A 526 33.16 5.70 -17.90
C TYR A 526 31.78 6.28 -18.18
N LEU A 527 31.06 6.77 -17.17
CA LEU A 527 29.77 7.43 -17.29
C LEU A 527 29.87 8.80 -17.96
N THR A 528 30.97 9.53 -17.75
CA THR A 528 31.24 10.75 -18.54
C THR A 528 31.55 10.40 -19.99
N ARG A 529 32.35 9.35 -20.28
CA ARG A 529 32.54 8.84 -21.65
C ARG A 529 31.26 8.30 -22.28
N LEU A 530 30.38 7.67 -21.51
CA LEU A 530 29.07 7.17 -21.96
C LEU A 530 28.07 8.32 -22.15
N SER A 531 28.15 9.38 -21.34
CA SER A 531 27.39 10.62 -21.57
C SER A 531 27.90 11.41 -22.78
N VAL A 532 29.21 11.33 -23.07
CA VAL A 532 29.84 11.89 -24.28
C VAL A 532 29.51 11.01 -25.49
N ALA A 533 29.43 9.69 -25.34
CA ALA A 533 28.98 8.76 -26.36
C ALA A 533 27.47 8.88 -26.65
N ILE A 534 26.64 9.12 -25.64
CA ILE A 534 25.22 9.45 -25.79
C ILE A 534 25.05 10.83 -26.42
N LYS A 535 25.91 11.80 -26.08
CA LYS A 535 25.96 13.10 -26.76
C LYS A 535 26.48 13.00 -28.20
N SER A 536 27.39 12.07 -28.51
CA SER A 536 27.91 11.87 -29.87
C SER A 536 26.99 11.01 -30.74
N VAL A 537 26.24 10.07 -30.16
CA VAL A 537 25.13 9.37 -30.82
C VAL A 537 23.93 10.32 -31.00
N GLY A 538 23.69 11.22 -30.04
CA GLY A 538 22.79 12.36 -30.20
C GLY A 538 23.25 13.36 -31.27
N ALA A 539 24.56 13.48 -31.48
CA ALA A 539 25.14 14.28 -32.57
C ALA A 539 25.10 13.57 -33.93
N ALA A 540 25.17 12.23 -33.98
CA ALA A 540 25.01 11.46 -35.21
C ALA A 540 23.54 11.47 -35.71
N GLY A 541 22.56 11.61 -34.81
CA GLY A 541 21.16 11.88 -35.17
C GLY A 541 20.89 13.32 -35.63
N SER A 542 21.83 14.25 -35.42
CA SER A 542 21.70 15.65 -35.85
C SER A 542 22.13 15.90 -37.32
N GLY A 543 22.80 14.92 -37.94
CA GLY A 543 23.24 14.99 -39.33
C GLY A 543 22.13 14.73 -40.37
N PHE A 544 21.01 14.11 -39.97
CA PHE A 544 19.87 13.85 -40.87
C PHE A 544 18.80 14.96 -40.84
N VAL A 545 18.95 15.95 -39.96
CA VAL A 545 17.99 17.06 -39.79
C VAL A 545 18.56 18.40 -40.26
N SER A 546 19.81 18.45 -40.75
CA SER A 546 20.48 19.70 -41.13
C SER A 546 20.06 20.29 -42.49
N GLY A 547 19.14 19.63 -43.22
CA GLY A 547 18.64 20.12 -44.52
C GLY A 547 17.41 21.03 -44.48
N VAL A 548 16.75 21.20 -43.33
CA VAL A 548 15.50 21.98 -43.25
C VAL A 548 15.57 23.02 -42.13
N ARG A 549 16.24 24.15 -42.42
CA ARG A 549 16.11 25.37 -41.62
C ARG A 549 14.73 26.00 -41.88
N ILE A 550 13.71 25.51 -41.18
CA ILE A 550 12.45 26.24 -41.03
C ILE A 550 12.71 27.37 -40.04
N ARG A 551 12.65 28.62 -40.51
CA ARG A 551 12.58 29.79 -39.63
C ARG A 551 11.36 29.60 -38.71
N PRO A 552 11.48 29.68 -37.37
CA PRO A 552 10.32 29.61 -36.51
C PRO A 552 9.54 30.92 -36.70
N GLY A 553 8.59 30.93 -37.63
CA GLY A 553 7.54 31.94 -37.64
C GLY A 553 6.82 31.87 -36.29
N LYS A 554 6.55 33.03 -35.70
CA LYS A 554 5.91 33.25 -34.39
C LYS A 554 4.90 32.13 -34.04
N MET A 555 5.35 31.08 -33.36
CA MET A 555 4.44 30.13 -32.73
C MET A 555 3.82 30.89 -31.56
N ILE A 556 2.49 31.02 -31.57
CA ILE A 556 1.75 31.58 -30.45
C ILE A 556 2.16 30.78 -29.20
N PRO A 557 2.73 31.39 -28.15
CA PRO A 557 3.01 30.68 -26.92
C PRO A 557 1.67 30.23 -26.33
N ILE A 558 1.31 28.95 -26.49
CA ILE A 558 0.11 28.38 -25.91
C ILE A 558 0.36 28.27 -24.41
N ASP A 559 -0.10 29.26 -23.65
CA ASP A 559 -0.08 29.17 -22.20
C ASP A 559 -1.17 28.20 -21.72
N ARG A 560 -0.74 26.99 -21.37
CA ARG A 560 -1.59 25.91 -20.83
C ARG A 560 -2.21 26.22 -19.47
N GLU A 561 -1.77 27.28 -18.79
CA GLU A 561 -2.36 27.74 -17.53
C GLU A 561 -3.60 28.63 -17.75
N THR A 562 -3.84 29.07 -18.99
CA THR A 562 -5.05 29.80 -19.37
C THR A 562 -6.19 28.86 -19.79
N GLU A 563 -7.44 29.29 -19.61
CA GLU A 563 -8.61 28.47 -19.97
C GLU A 563 -8.64 28.08 -21.47
N ARG A 564 -8.36 29.06 -22.35
CA ARG A 564 -8.31 28.86 -23.80
C ARG A 564 -7.10 28.02 -24.21
N GLY A 565 -5.91 28.30 -23.66
CA GLY A 565 -4.70 27.54 -23.97
C GLY A 565 -4.79 26.08 -23.51
N SER A 566 -5.43 25.81 -22.37
CA SER A 566 -5.69 24.44 -21.90
C SER A 566 -6.63 23.66 -22.83
N TRP A 567 -7.68 24.29 -23.38
CA TRP A 567 -8.56 23.66 -24.37
C TRP A 567 -7.84 23.34 -25.68
N ILE A 568 -7.01 24.28 -26.17
CA ILE A 568 -6.21 24.07 -27.39
C ILE A 568 -5.21 22.92 -27.16
N ALA A 569 -4.49 22.93 -26.05
CA ALA A 569 -3.55 21.88 -25.69
C ALA A 569 -4.25 20.51 -25.55
N PHE A 570 -5.43 20.47 -24.92
CA PHE A 570 -6.26 19.26 -24.86
C PHE A 570 -6.62 18.76 -26.26
N GLY A 571 -7.10 19.64 -27.15
CA GLY A 571 -7.44 19.27 -28.53
C GLY A 571 -6.24 18.71 -29.30
N ILE A 572 -5.07 19.36 -29.20
CA ILE A 572 -3.83 18.90 -29.85
C ILE A 572 -3.42 17.52 -29.33
N PHE A 573 -3.34 17.34 -28.01
CA PHE A 573 -2.96 16.05 -27.44
C PHE A 573 -3.97 14.96 -27.77
N PHE A 574 -5.26 15.27 -27.69
CA PHE A 574 -6.32 14.30 -27.99
C PHE A 574 -6.28 13.86 -29.45
N LEU A 575 -6.13 14.80 -30.40
CA LEU A 575 -6.01 14.48 -31.82
C LEU A 575 -4.73 13.70 -32.13
N LEU A 576 -3.61 14.04 -31.48
CA LEU A 576 -2.36 13.29 -31.61
C LEU A 576 -2.55 11.84 -31.15
N LEU A 577 -3.18 11.62 -29.99
CA LEU A 577 -3.42 10.28 -29.45
C LEU A 577 -4.41 9.48 -30.30
N ILE A 578 -5.46 10.12 -30.84
CA ILE A 578 -6.35 9.51 -31.84
C ILE A 578 -5.57 9.12 -33.08
N GLY A 579 -4.69 9.99 -33.58
CA GLY A 579 -3.81 9.70 -34.71
C GLY A 579 -2.98 8.45 -34.45
N ILE A 580 -2.35 8.34 -33.28
CA ILE A 580 -1.60 7.13 -32.88
C ILE A 580 -2.50 5.89 -32.92
N VAL A 581 -3.70 5.94 -32.34
CA VAL A 581 -4.63 4.80 -32.36
C VAL A 581 -5.05 4.40 -33.78
N TRP A 582 -5.28 5.40 -34.64
CA TRP A 582 -5.63 5.18 -36.02
C TRP A 582 -4.50 4.51 -36.81
N PHE A 583 -3.24 4.89 -36.57
CA PHE A 583 -2.07 4.29 -37.21
C PHE A 583 -1.64 2.94 -36.60
N LEU A 584 -2.26 2.47 -35.52
CA LEU A 584 -1.95 1.14 -34.98
C LEU A 584 -2.22 0.04 -36.02
N PRO A 585 -1.28 -0.90 -36.23
CA PRO A 585 -1.40 -1.93 -37.24
C PRO A 585 -2.55 -2.90 -36.92
N SER A 586 -3.33 -3.25 -37.94
CA SER A 586 -4.42 -4.24 -37.86
C SER A 586 -4.52 -5.00 -39.17
N VAL A 587 -4.92 -6.27 -39.10
CA VAL A 587 -5.03 -7.17 -40.26
C VAL A 587 -6.39 -7.03 -40.95
N THR A 588 -7.48 -6.87 -40.19
CA THR A 588 -8.84 -6.73 -40.73
C THR A 588 -9.59 -5.56 -40.11
N ASN A 589 -10.70 -5.15 -40.74
CA ASN A 589 -11.60 -4.13 -40.19
C ASN A 589 -12.22 -4.59 -38.85
N LEU A 590 -12.49 -5.90 -38.69
CA LEU A 590 -13.01 -6.47 -37.45
C LEU A 590 -11.98 -6.37 -36.31
N THR A 591 -10.73 -6.77 -36.54
CA THR A 591 -9.69 -6.65 -35.52
C THR A 591 -9.41 -5.19 -35.18
N LYS A 592 -9.45 -4.28 -36.18
CA LYS A 592 -9.29 -2.84 -35.94
C LYS A 592 -10.42 -2.30 -35.08
N THR A 593 -11.66 -2.68 -35.38
CA THR A 593 -12.85 -2.26 -34.63
C THR A 593 -12.82 -2.77 -33.19
N LEU A 594 -12.48 -4.05 -32.98
CA LEU A 594 -12.30 -4.63 -31.65
C LEU A 594 -11.21 -3.91 -30.85
N GLN A 595 -10.07 -3.63 -31.49
CA GLN A 595 -8.98 -2.89 -30.86
C GLN A 595 -9.40 -1.48 -30.46
N VAL A 596 -9.98 -0.71 -31.38
CA VAL A 596 -10.42 0.67 -31.11
C VAL A 596 -11.51 0.70 -30.03
N ALA A 597 -12.51 -0.17 -30.13
CA ALA A 597 -13.58 -0.26 -29.13
C ALA A 597 -13.04 -0.61 -27.73
N ARG A 598 -12.09 -1.55 -27.64
CA ARG A 598 -11.45 -1.90 -26.38
C ARG A 598 -10.60 -0.76 -25.82
N ILE A 599 -9.84 -0.06 -26.66
CA ILE A 599 -9.06 1.12 -26.26
C ILE A 599 -10.01 2.20 -25.72
N VAL A 600 -11.06 2.56 -26.47
CA VAL A 600 -12.04 3.58 -26.04
C VAL A 600 -12.69 3.21 -24.70
N THR A 601 -13.08 1.95 -24.54
CA THR A 601 -13.65 1.44 -23.28
C THR A 601 -12.65 1.55 -22.13
N LEU A 602 -11.40 1.13 -22.32
CA LEU A 602 -10.35 1.24 -21.30
C LEU A 602 -10.00 2.70 -20.98
N VAL A 603 -9.92 3.59 -21.98
CA VAL A 603 -9.70 5.02 -21.76
C VAL A 603 -10.81 5.62 -20.92
N GLY A 604 -12.07 5.24 -21.16
CA GLY A 604 -13.18 5.68 -20.34
C GLY A 604 -13.14 5.12 -18.92
N ILE A 605 -12.85 3.83 -18.75
CA ILE A 605 -12.70 3.20 -17.43
C ILE A 605 -11.57 3.88 -16.63
N PHE A 606 -10.37 3.99 -17.19
CA PHE A 606 -9.25 4.67 -16.54
C PHE A 606 -9.51 6.17 -16.35
N GLY A 607 -10.26 6.80 -17.26
CA GLY A 607 -10.69 8.19 -17.14
C GLY A 607 -11.62 8.42 -15.95
N LEU A 608 -12.60 7.53 -15.74
CA LEU A 608 -13.48 7.56 -14.55
C LEU A 608 -12.68 7.30 -13.26
N MET A 609 -11.77 6.32 -13.26
CA MET A 609 -10.87 6.10 -12.12
C MET A 609 -10.00 7.33 -11.83
N ALA A 610 -9.49 7.97 -12.87
CA ALA A 610 -8.69 9.20 -12.76
C ALA A 610 -9.55 10.38 -12.28
N PHE A 611 -10.81 10.52 -12.70
CA PHE A 611 -11.75 11.51 -12.16
C PHE A 611 -12.02 11.31 -10.67
N SER A 612 -12.23 10.05 -10.24
CA SER A 612 -12.36 9.70 -8.82
C SER A 612 -11.12 10.14 -8.04
N LEU A 613 -9.92 9.78 -8.52
CA LEU A 613 -8.66 10.17 -7.89
C LEU A 613 -8.44 11.68 -7.93
N ASN A 614 -8.87 12.37 -8.99
CA ASN A 614 -8.78 13.82 -9.12
C ASN A 614 -9.67 14.54 -8.11
N LEU A 615 -10.84 13.98 -7.80
CA LEU A 615 -11.71 14.52 -6.76
C LEU A 615 -11.07 14.35 -5.37
N HIS A 616 -10.60 13.15 -5.04
CA HIS A 616 -9.96 12.88 -3.75
C HIS A 616 -8.63 13.63 -3.60
N THR A 617 -7.64 13.31 -4.43
CA THR A 617 -6.28 13.84 -4.29
C THR A 617 -6.16 15.23 -4.91
N GLY A 618 -6.67 15.40 -6.12
CA GLY A 618 -6.49 16.63 -6.89
C GLY A 618 -7.19 17.83 -6.25
N LEU A 619 -8.46 17.69 -5.89
CA LEU A 619 -9.31 18.81 -5.46
C LEU A 619 -9.39 18.97 -3.95
N THR A 620 -9.49 17.89 -3.18
CA THR A 620 -9.54 17.97 -1.71
C THR A 620 -8.19 17.82 -1.01
N GLY A 621 -7.15 17.38 -1.74
CA GLY A 621 -5.83 17.13 -1.19
C GLY A 621 -5.67 15.78 -0.49
N MET A 622 -6.74 14.98 -0.36
CA MET A 622 -6.75 13.65 0.26
C MET A 622 -6.05 12.62 -0.62
N THR A 623 -4.80 12.29 -0.29
CA THR A 623 -4.00 11.32 -1.03
C THR A 623 -4.59 9.91 -0.90
N ASN A 624 -5.34 9.47 -1.91
CA ASN A 624 -6.00 8.16 -1.92
C ASN A 624 -5.24 7.16 -2.80
N PHE A 625 -4.56 6.19 -2.19
CA PHE A 625 -3.93 5.08 -2.93
C PHE A 625 -4.81 3.82 -2.97
N GLY A 626 -6.01 3.86 -2.41
CA GLY A 626 -6.98 2.77 -2.41
C GLY A 626 -8.13 2.93 -3.39
N VAL A 627 -8.02 3.71 -4.47
CA VAL A 627 -9.13 3.87 -5.44
C VAL A 627 -9.63 2.52 -5.96
N ILE A 628 -8.74 1.53 -6.09
CA ILE A 628 -9.09 0.17 -6.51
C ILE A 628 -10.03 -0.55 -5.54
N PHE A 629 -10.09 -0.16 -4.27
CA PHE A 629 -11.08 -0.69 -3.32
C PHE A 629 -12.50 -0.38 -3.79
N PHE A 630 -12.76 0.87 -4.21
CA PHE A 630 -14.08 1.30 -4.68
C PHE A 630 -14.42 0.76 -6.07
N VAL A 631 -13.42 0.67 -6.95
CA VAL A 631 -13.55 -0.02 -8.25
C VAL A 631 -13.89 -1.50 -8.03
N GLY A 632 -13.18 -2.16 -7.10
CA GLY A 632 -13.38 -3.56 -6.79
C GLY A 632 -14.75 -3.82 -6.17
N LEU A 633 -15.20 -2.99 -5.23
CA LEU A 633 -16.56 -3.03 -4.71
C LEU A 633 -17.60 -2.92 -5.83
N GLY A 634 -17.38 -2.00 -6.78
CA GLY A 634 -18.26 -1.84 -7.94
C GLY A 634 -18.32 -3.09 -8.82
N ALA A 635 -17.14 -3.62 -9.20
CA ALA A 635 -17.03 -4.81 -10.03
C ALA A 635 -17.66 -6.04 -9.36
N VAL A 636 -17.29 -6.32 -8.10
CA VAL A 636 -17.77 -7.48 -7.34
C VAL A 636 -19.27 -7.41 -7.12
N THR A 637 -19.80 -6.23 -6.74
CA THR A 637 -21.25 -6.07 -6.51
C THR A 637 -22.03 -6.32 -7.78
N VAL A 638 -21.61 -5.75 -8.91
CA VAL A 638 -22.29 -5.97 -10.19
C VAL A 638 -22.19 -7.44 -10.60
N GLY A 639 -20.98 -8.01 -10.59
CA GLY A 639 -20.76 -9.39 -11.01
C GLY A 639 -21.54 -10.41 -10.16
N LEU A 640 -21.58 -10.23 -8.84
CA LEU A 640 -22.27 -11.15 -7.94
C LEU A 640 -23.80 -11.04 -8.06
N LEU A 641 -24.32 -9.80 -8.13
CA LEU A 641 -25.75 -9.59 -8.21
C LEU A 641 -26.32 -10.01 -9.57
N SER A 642 -25.59 -9.77 -10.67
CA SER A 642 -26.05 -10.15 -12.02
C SER A 642 -25.64 -11.55 -12.46
N ALA A 643 -24.91 -12.31 -11.63
CA ALA A 643 -24.68 -13.74 -11.86
C ALA A 643 -25.98 -14.54 -11.69
N PRO A 644 -26.24 -15.57 -12.52
CA PRO A 644 -27.39 -16.46 -12.36
C PRO A 644 -27.41 -17.18 -11.02
N VAL A 645 -28.62 -17.45 -10.49
CA VAL A 645 -28.84 -18.17 -9.22
C VAL A 645 -28.22 -19.57 -9.26
N ASP A 646 -28.27 -20.23 -10.42
CA ASP A 646 -27.66 -21.55 -10.64
C ASP A 646 -26.14 -21.57 -10.41
N THR A 647 -25.49 -20.40 -10.51
CA THR A 647 -24.05 -20.22 -10.35
C THR A 647 -23.67 -19.49 -9.06
N ASN A 648 -24.52 -19.57 -8.03
CA ASN A 648 -24.38 -18.88 -6.74
C ASN A 648 -24.48 -17.33 -6.82
N GLY A 649 -25.12 -16.80 -7.86
CA GLY A 649 -25.46 -15.37 -7.98
C GLY A 649 -26.88 -15.03 -7.53
N TYR A 650 -27.30 -13.78 -7.73
CA TYR A 650 -28.64 -13.31 -7.34
C TYR A 650 -29.60 -13.05 -8.51
N GLY A 651 -29.15 -13.12 -9.76
CA GLY A 651 -29.98 -13.00 -10.96
C GLY A 651 -30.57 -11.60 -11.23
N TRP A 652 -30.02 -10.55 -10.65
CA TRP A 652 -30.51 -9.18 -10.83
C TRP A 652 -30.18 -8.63 -12.23
N ALA A 653 -31.02 -7.71 -12.72
CA ALA A 653 -30.72 -7.01 -13.95
C ALA A 653 -29.42 -6.18 -13.81
N PRO A 654 -28.51 -6.18 -14.82
CA PRO A 654 -27.21 -5.51 -14.72
C PRO A 654 -27.31 -4.02 -14.36
N TRP A 655 -28.37 -3.32 -14.79
CA TRP A 655 -28.61 -1.91 -14.46
C TRP A 655 -28.95 -1.70 -12.98
N GLN A 656 -29.81 -2.55 -12.42
CA GLN A 656 -30.18 -2.50 -11.00
C GLN A 656 -28.95 -2.79 -10.13
N ALA A 657 -28.19 -3.82 -10.51
CA ALA A 657 -26.92 -4.16 -9.87
C ALA A 657 -25.92 -3.00 -9.94
N THR A 658 -25.85 -2.26 -11.05
CA THR A 658 -24.95 -1.10 -11.21
C THR A 658 -25.34 0.07 -10.32
N ILE A 659 -26.62 0.40 -10.25
CA ILE A 659 -27.11 1.48 -9.37
C ILE A 659 -26.78 1.15 -7.92
N LEU A 660 -27.06 -0.08 -7.49
CA LEU A 660 -26.72 -0.52 -6.14
C LEU A 660 -25.20 -0.52 -5.90
N ALA A 661 -24.40 -0.97 -6.87
CA ALA A 661 -22.93 -0.94 -6.77
C ALA A 661 -22.38 0.48 -6.61
N VAL A 662 -22.91 1.46 -7.35
CA VAL A 662 -22.55 2.88 -7.21
C VAL A 662 -22.92 3.42 -5.82
N LEU A 663 -24.11 3.06 -5.31
CA LEU A 663 -24.56 3.46 -3.97
C LEU A 663 -23.71 2.82 -2.86
N ILE A 664 -23.42 1.52 -2.94
CA ILE A 664 -22.58 0.81 -1.98
C ILE A 664 -21.18 1.42 -1.96
N SER A 665 -20.58 1.68 -3.12
CA SER A 665 -19.28 2.36 -3.18
C SER A 665 -19.34 3.78 -2.60
N ALA A 666 -20.42 4.55 -2.83
CA ALA A 666 -20.60 5.87 -2.25
C ALA A 666 -20.69 5.82 -0.71
N VAL A 667 -21.49 4.89 -0.17
CA VAL A 667 -21.64 4.68 1.28
C VAL A 667 -20.32 4.22 1.90
N ALA A 668 -19.61 3.28 1.26
CA ALA A 668 -18.28 2.85 1.70
C ALA A 668 -17.29 4.02 1.72
N GLY A 669 -17.31 4.87 0.70
CA GLY A 669 -16.50 6.09 0.63
C GLY A 669 -16.85 7.08 1.75
N TRP A 670 -18.13 7.30 2.01
CA TRP A 670 -18.58 8.18 3.10
C TRP A 670 -18.14 7.67 4.48
N LEU A 671 -18.34 6.37 4.74
CA LEU A 671 -17.98 5.71 6.00
C LEU A 671 -16.47 5.74 6.27
N LEU A 672 -15.66 5.60 5.22
CA LEU A 672 -14.20 5.59 5.34
C LEU A 672 -13.65 6.88 5.94
N VAL A 673 -14.29 8.03 5.67
CA VAL A 673 -13.82 9.33 6.19
C VAL A 673 -13.90 9.41 7.71
N TYR A 674 -14.85 8.75 8.36
CA TYR A 674 -15.03 8.85 9.81
C TYR A 674 -13.81 8.38 10.62
N PRO A 675 -13.25 7.17 10.42
CA PRO A 675 -12.01 6.75 11.07
C PRO A 675 -10.79 7.60 10.66
N THR A 676 -10.76 8.08 9.41
CA THR A 676 -9.51 8.58 8.84
C THR A 676 -9.34 10.09 8.88
N ALA A 677 -10.42 10.86 8.98
CA ALA A 677 -10.34 12.31 8.80
C ALA A 677 -9.69 13.06 9.97
N ARG A 678 -9.48 12.38 11.10
CA ARG A 678 -8.66 12.87 12.21
C ARG A 678 -7.17 12.54 12.06
N LEU A 679 -6.82 11.75 11.05
CA LEU A 679 -5.46 11.31 10.81
C LEU A 679 -4.78 12.25 9.82
N ARG A 680 -3.45 12.40 9.94
CA ARG A 680 -2.64 13.03 8.90
C ARG A 680 -2.86 12.34 7.55
N MET A 681 -2.73 13.11 6.46
CA MET A 681 -2.98 12.66 5.09
C MET A 681 -2.20 11.39 4.71
N ASP A 682 -1.00 11.21 5.25
CA ASP A 682 -0.17 10.03 5.02
C ASP A 682 -0.83 8.74 5.57
N TYR A 683 -1.53 8.82 6.70
CA TYR A 683 -2.25 7.69 7.27
C TYR A 683 -3.49 7.34 6.45
N PHE A 684 -4.19 8.34 5.92
CA PHE A 684 -5.30 8.12 4.99
C PHE A 684 -4.82 7.37 3.74
N ALA A 685 -3.68 7.77 3.18
CA ALA A 685 -3.01 7.07 2.09
C ALA A 685 -2.74 5.59 2.41
N ILE A 686 -2.18 5.31 3.59
CA ILE A 686 -1.88 3.94 4.04
C ILE A 686 -3.16 3.10 4.20
N VAL A 687 -4.16 3.62 4.92
CA VAL A 687 -5.42 2.91 5.22
C VAL A 687 -6.17 2.56 3.94
N THR A 688 -6.20 3.47 2.97
CA THR A 688 -6.89 3.23 1.70
C THR A 688 -6.24 2.09 0.89
N ILE A 689 -4.90 1.99 0.84
CA ILE A 689 -4.24 0.84 0.19
C ILE A 689 -4.58 -0.46 0.90
N SER A 690 -4.50 -0.45 2.24
CA SER A 690 -4.81 -1.62 3.04
C SER A 690 -6.22 -2.13 2.76
N LEU A 691 -7.23 -1.25 2.63
CA LEU A 691 -8.61 -1.67 2.31
C LEU A 691 -8.74 -2.34 0.95
N GLY A 692 -8.03 -1.86 -0.08
CA GLY A 692 -7.97 -2.52 -1.38
C GLY A 692 -7.39 -3.93 -1.28
N GLU A 693 -6.33 -4.07 -0.49
CA GLU A 693 -5.71 -5.38 -0.23
C GLU A 693 -6.61 -6.29 0.61
N MET A 694 -7.32 -5.75 1.60
CA MET A 694 -8.30 -6.53 2.38
C MET A 694 -9.37 -7.10 1.45
N LEU A 695 -9.93 -6.29 0.55
CA LEU A 695 -10.96 -6.76 -0.39
C LEU A 695 -10.39 -7.81 -1.35
N ARG A 696 -9.15 -7.62 -1.83
CA ARG A 696 -8.45 -8.60 -2.68
C ARG A 696 -8.29 -9.95 -2.00
N ILE A 697 -7.77 -9.95 -0.76
CA ILE A 697 -7.59 -11.19 0.02
C ILE A 697 -8.95 -11.79 0.37
N SER A 698 -9.95 -10.96 0.68
CA SER A 698 -11.32 -11.42 0.95
C SER A 698 -11.91 -12.16 -0.26
N LEU A 699 -11.72 -11.66 -1.48
CA LEU A 699 -12.17 -12.35 -2.69
C LEU A 699 -11.46 -13.70 -2.91
N GLN A 700 -10.20 -13.81 -2.47
CA GLN A 700 -9.46 -15.08 -2.52
C GLN A 700 -9.91 -16.04 -1.42
N ALA A 701 -10.21 -15.55 -0.22
CA ALA A 701 -10.50 -16.35 0.95
C ALA A 701 -11.98 -16.76 1.07
N GLU A 702 -12.91 -15.92 0.61
CA GLU A 702 -14.36 -16.08 0.85
C GLU A 702 -15.08 -16.71 -0.35
N PRO A 703 -15.64 -17.93 -0.21
CA PRO A 703 -16.43 -18.53 -1.28
C PRO A 703 -17.73 -17.77 -1.61
N LEU A 704 -18.33 -17.00 -0.69
CA LEU A 704 -19.51 -16.17 -1.02
C LEU A 704 -19.23 -15.05 -2.02
N LEU A 705 -17.98 -14.64 -2.12
CA LEU A 705 -17.56 -13.64 -3.11
C LEU A 705 -17.13 -14.30 -4.42
N ARG A 706 -17.56 -15.55 -4.67
CA ARG A 706 -17.32 -16.31 -5.90
C ARG A 706 -18.67 -16.72 -6.50
N ALA A 707 -18.82 -16.54 -7.80
CA ALA A 707 -19.98 -16.98 -8.56
C ALA A 707 -19.55 -17.36 -9.99
N GLY A 708 -20.19 -18.36 -10.60
CA GLY A 708 -19.86 -18.85 -11.94
C GLY A 708 -19.54 -20.35 -12.01
N THR A 709 -18.40 -20.70 -12.61
CA THR A 709 -18.01 -22.11 -12.86
C THR A 709 -17.66 -22.89 -11.58
N VAL A 710 -17.65 -24.24 -11.70
CA VAL A 710 -17.42 -25.27 -10.66
C VAL A 710 -16.64 -24.75 -9.46
N THR A 711 -17.16 -25.03 -8.25
CA THR A 711 -16.82 -24.62 -6.87
C THR A 711 -15.36 -24.30 -6.48
N SER A 712 -14.38 -24.50 -7.34
CA SER A 712 -12.95 -24.24 -7.19
C SER A 712 -12.42 -22.99 -7.92
N ALA A 713 -13.21 -22.31 -8.78
CA ALA A 713 -12.74 -21.12 -9.49
C ALA A 713 -12.59 -19.89 -8.56
N ILE A 714 -11.41 -19.26 -8.55
CA ILE A 714 -11.13 -18.05 -7.75
C ILE A 714 -11.68 -16.82 -8.49
N GLY A 715 -12.93 -16.43 -8.27
CA GLY A 715 -13.49 -15.19 -8.83
C GLY A 715 -14.97 -15.24 -9.18
N ILE A 716 -15.42 -14.23 -9.92
CA ILE A 716 -16.81 -14.11 -10.40
C ILE A 716 -16.84 -14.14 -11.92
N SER A 717 -17.70 -14.96 -12.53
CA SER A 717 -17.83 -15.12 -13.99
C SER A 717 -19.27 -15.44 -14.39
N GLN A 718 -19.57 -15.52 -15.69
CA GLN A 718 -20.89 -15.91 -16.23
C GLN A 718 -22.04 -14.98 -15.78
N PHE A 719 -21.76 -13.71 -15.52
CA PHE A 719 -22.78 -12.73 -15.13
C PHE A 719 -23.36 -12.00 -16.34
N ALA A 720 -24.65 -11.67 -16.26
CA ALA A 720 -25.37 -11.02 -17.35
C ALA A 720 -24.78 -9.64 -17.67
N ARG A 721 -24.71 -9.28 -18.96
CA ARG A 721 -24.25 -7.97 -19.43
C ARG A 721 -25.44 -7.08 -19.81
N PRO A 722 -25.32 -5.76 -19.65
CA PRO A 722 -26.42 -4.85 -19.92
C PRO A 722 -26.82 -4.83 -21.39
N LEU A 723 -28.11 -5.03 -21.68
CA LEU A 723 -28.69 -4.94 -23.02
C LEU A 723 -27.98 -5.85 -24.06
N GLU A 724 -27.40 -6.96 -23.62
CA GLU A 724 -26.76 -7.94 -24.52
C GLU A 724 -27.76 -8.51 -25.52
N ASP A 725 -28.90 -9.02 -25.03
CA ASP A 725 -29.95 -9.58 -25.89
C ASP A 725 -30.50 -8.54 -26.88
N TRP A 726 -30.67 -7.29 -26.43
CA TRP A 726 -31.12 -6.20 -27.29
C TRP A 726 -30.10 -5.88 -28.39
N TRP A 727 -28.80 -5.91 -28.07
CA TRP A 727 -27.72 -5.68 -29.02
C TRP A 727 -27.65 -6.79 -30.09
N GLU A 728 -27.76 -8.04 -29.65
CA GLU A 728 -27.72 -9.23 -30.51
C GLU A 728 -28.98 -9.37 -31.37
N ALA A 729 -30.14 -8.91 -30.89
CA ALA A 729 -31.42 -9.00 -31.60
C ALA A 729 -31.56 -8.10 -32.85
N GLY A 730 -30.62 -7.17 -33.13
CA GLY A 730 -30.71 -6.37 -34.36
C GLY A 730 -29.66 -5.25 -34.55
N PRO A 731 -29.43 -4.35 -33.57
CA PRO A 731 -28.52 -3.21 -33.70
C PRO A 731 -27.08 -3.59 -34.07
N SER A 732 -26.63 -4.77 -33.64
CA SER A 732 -25.32 -5.32 -33.99
C SER A 732 -25.14 -5.50 -35.51
N VAL A 733 -26.17 -5.96 -36.23
CA VAL A 733 -26.11 -6.17 -37.69
C VAL A 733 -26.02 -4.84 -38.43
N GLY A 734 -26.86 -3.86 -38.05
CA GLY A 734 -26.83 -2.53 -38.66
C GLY A 734 -25.50 -1.82 -38.44
N THR A 735 -24.97 -1.88 -37.23
CA THR A 735 -23.65 -1.30 -36.90
C THR A 735 -22.51 -2.03 -37.60
N GLY A 736 -22.62 -3.35 -37.74
CA GLY A 736 -21.65 -4.18 -38.46
C GLY A 736 -21.55 -3.82 -39.94
N ASN A 737 -22.69 -3.54 -40.58
CA ASN A 737 -22.73 -3.06 -41.97
C ASN A 737 -22.13 -1.65 -42.10
N LEU A 738 -22.44 -0.74 -41.17
CA LEU A 738 -21.90 0.63 -41.16
C LEU A 738 -20.36 0.65 -41.00
N LEU A 739 -19.81 -0.27 -40.21
CA LEU A 739 -18.37 -0.41 -40.00
C LEU A 739 -17.68 -1.32 -41.03
N GLY A 740 -18.42 -1.87 -42.00
CA GLY A 740 -17.87 -2.73 -43.05
C GLY A 740 -17.27 -4.04 -42.53
N LEU A 741 -17.91 -4.68 -41.54
CA LEU A 741 -17.40 -5.86 -40.85
C LEU A 741 -17.76 -7.20 -41.51
N GLY A 742 -18.73 -7.21 -42.43
CA GLY A 742 -19.21 -8.45 -43.07
C GLY A 742 -20.00 -9.38 -42.12
N GLY A 743 -20.37 -8.91 -40.94
CA GLY A 743 -21.11 -9.64 -39.90
C GLY A 743 -21.55 -8.71 -38.76
N PRO A 744 -22.26 -9.23 -37.73
CA PRO A 744 -22.73 -8.42 -36.61
C PRO A 744 -21.57 -7.82 -35.80
N ALA A 745 -21.72 -6.57 -35.37
CA ALA A 745 -20.73 -5.87 -34.58
C ALA A 745 -20.61 -6.50 -33.17
N PRO A 746 -19.38 -6.76 -32.68
CA PRO A 746 -19.16 -7.31 -31.34
C PRO A 746 -19.71 -6.39 -30.23
N TYR A 747 -20.21 -6.98 -29.15
CA TYR A 747 -20.76 -6.25 -27.99
C TYR A 747 -19.81 -5.19 -27.40
N VAL A 748 -18.49 -5.39 -27.50
CA VAL A 748 -17.48 -4.41 -27.04
C VAL A 748 -17.64 -3.04 -27.72
N VAL A 749 -18.17 -2.98 -28.95
CA VAL A 749 -18.48 -1.72 -29.64
C VAL A 749 -19.60 -0.96 -28.93
N PHE A 750 -20.67 -1.67 -28.56
CA PHE A 750 -21.75 -1.09 -27.77
C PHE A 750 -21.26 -0.64 -26.39
N LEU A 751 -20.46 -1.47 -25.72
CA LEU A 751 -19.86 -1.12 -24.44
C LEU A 751 -18.96 0.13 -24.54
N ALA A 752 -18.24 0.32 -25.65
CA ALA A 752 -17.45 1.52 -25.88
C ALA A 752 -18.33 2.78 -25.98
N VAL A 753 -19.46 2.71 -26.71
CA VAL A 753 -20.44 3.81 -26.78
C VAL A 753 -21.02 4.11 -25.41
N LEU A 754 -21.48 3.08 -24.68
CA LEU A 754 -21.99 3.21 -23.32
C LEU A 754 -20.98 3.89 -22.39
N THR A 755 -19.71 3.47 -22.49
CA THR A 755 -18.61 4.01 -21.69
C THR A 755 -18.34 5.48 -22.00
N VAL A 756 -18.34 5.86 -23.28
CA VAL A 756 -18.18 7.28 -23.68
C VAL A 756 -19.32 8.12 -23.13
N VAL A 757 -20.56 7.64 -23.23
CA VAL A 757 -21.73 8.33 -22.66
C VAL A 757 -21.58 8.48 -21.15
N ALA A 758 -21.18 7.43 -20.43
CA ALA A 758 -20.94 7.46 -18.99
C ALA A 758 -19.84 8.47 -18.61
N VAL A 759 -18.72 8.50 -19.34
CA VAL A 759 -17.62 9.44 -19.12
C VAL A 759 -18.05 10.88 -19.34
N LEU A 760 -18.78 11.16 -20.43
CA LEU A 760 -19.28 12.51 -20.73
C LEU A 760 -20.31 12.97 -19.71
N ALA A 761 -21.22 12.09 -19.29
CA ALA A 761 -22.19 12.38 -18.25
C ALA A 761 -21.51 12.69 -16.91
N VAL A 762 -20.57 11.86 -16.47
CA VAL A 762 -19.80 12.08 -15.23
C VAL A 762 -18.95 13.34 -15.33
N TRP A 763 -18.29 13.59 -16.47
CA TRP A 763 -17.54 14.83 -16.69
C TRP A 763 -18.47 16.04 -16.51
N PHE A 764 -19.60 16.08 -17.21
CA PHE A 764 -20.55 17.19 -17.13
C PHE A 764 -21.05 17.42 -15.69
N LEU A 765 -21.43 16.34 -14.99
CA LEU A 765 -21.85 16.40 -13.58
C LEU A 765 -20.73 16.93 -12.68
N LEU A 766 -19.50 16.42 -12.80
CA LEU A 766 -18.36 16.90 -12.02
C LEU A 766 -18.05 18.36 -12.29
N ASN A 767 -18.05 18.80 -13.55
CA ASN A 767 -17.81 20.21 -13.88
C ASN A 767 -18.88 21.13 -13.28
N THR A 768 -20.14 20.69 -13.25
CA THR A 768 -21.24 21.42 -12.63
C THR A 768 -21.07 21.49 -11.11
N VAL A 769 -20.77 20.36 -10.46
CA VAL A 769 -20.56 20.29 -9.01
C VAL A 769 -19.32 21.08 -8.57
N LEU A 770 -18.24 21.06 -9.35
CA LEU A 770 -16.97 21.71 -9.00
C LEU A 770 -16.94 23.21 -9.29
N SER A 771 -17.83 23.70 -10.16
CA SER A 771 -18.04 25.15 -10.36
C SER A 771 -18.94 25.76 -9.27
N SER A 772 -19.65 24.93 -8.51
CA SER A 772 -20.47 25.38 -7.38
C SER A 772 -19.62 25.86 -6.18
N PRO A 773 -20.22 26.52 -5.16
CA PRO A 773 -19.53 26.87 -3.91
C PRO A 773 -18.83 25.69 -3.24
N TRP A 774 -19.38 24.49 -3.35
CA TRP A 774 -18.80 23.29 -2.77
C TRP A 774 -17.40 23.01 -3.33
N GLY A 775 -17.21 23.13 -4.64
CA GLY A 775 -15.90 22.94 -5.28
C GLY A 775 -14.85 23.97 -4.83
N ARG A 776 -15.27 25.20 -4.50
CA ARG A 776 -14.37 26.23 -3.95
C ARG A 776 -13.92 25.91 -2.53
N ILE A 777 -14.84 25.41 -1.69
CA ILE A 777 -14.52 24.95 -0.33
C ILE A 777 -13.55 23.77 -0.36
N LEU A 778 -13.72 22.83 -1.32
CA LEU A 778 -12.77 21.73 -1.47
C LEU A 778 -11.35 22.22 -1.77
N ARG A 779 -11.21 23.21 -2.65
CA ARG A 779 -9.91 23.82 -2.97
C ARG A 779 -9.33 24.55 -1.76
N SER A 780 -10.14 25.26 -0.97
CA SER A 780 -9.65 25.91 0.25
C SER A 780 -9.14 24.88 1.27
N ILE A 781 -9.87 23.77 1.46
CA ILE A 781 -9.46 22.66 2.34
C ILE A 781 -8.12 22.06 1.88
N ARG A 782 -7.91 21.93 0.57
CA ARG A 782 -6.67 21.41 0.00
C ARG A 782 -5.48 22.33 0.25
N GLU A 783 -5.68 23.64 0.14
CA GLU A 783 -4.60 24.62 0.37
C GLU A 783 -4.27 24.72 1.86
N ASP A 784 -5.28 24.95 2.69
CA ASP A 784 -5.14 25.02 4.14
C ASP A 784 -6.42 24.57 4.86
N GLU A 785 -6.31 23.42 5.52
CA GLU A 785 -7.38 22.81 6.29
C GLU A 785 -7.74 23.66 7.53
N GLU A 786 -6.74 24.19 8.24
CA GLU A 786 -6.96 24.92 9.49
C GLU A 786 -7.64 26.27 9.21
N ILE A 787 -7.21 26.98 8.17
CA ILE A 787 -7.84 28.23 7.75
C ILE A 787 -9.30 28.01 7.33
N SER A 788 -9.57 26.95 6.56
CA SER A 788 -10.94 26.61 6.14
C SER A 788 -11.86 26.31 7.34
N GLN A 789 -11.31 25.69 8.38
CA GLN A 789 -12.00 25.42 9.64
C GLN A 789 -12.35 26.72 10.38
N HIS A 790 -11.42 27.69 10.43
CA HIS A 790 -11.66 29.01 11.05
C HIS A 790 -12.74 29.83 10.33
N HIS A 791 -12.92 29.63 9.02
CA HIS A 791 -14.03 30.21 8.26
C HIS A 791 -15.39 29.54 8.52
N GLY A 792 -15.46 28.54 9.41
CA GLY A 792 -16.70 27.88 9.82
C GLY A 792 -17.14 26.72 8.92
N HIS A 793 -16.30 26.29 7.98
CA HIS A 793 -16.63 25.14 7.12
C HIS A 793 -16.36 23.81 7.84
N ASN A 794 -17.33 22.89 7.79
CA ASN A 794 -17.17 21.56 8.35
C ASN A 794 -16.38 20.65 7.40
N ILE A 795 -15.10 20.48 7.72
CA ILE A 795 -14.16 19.78 6.84
C ILE A 795 -14.47 18.28 6.75
N LEU A 796 -14.92 17.67 7.84
CA LEU A 796 -15.29 16.25 7.87
C LEU A 796 -16.40 15.96 6.86
N THR A 797 -17.46 16.77 6.83
CA THR A 797 -18.58 16.56 5.91
C THR A 797 -18.19 16.81 4.46
N HIS A 798 -17.35 17.81 4.20
CA HIS A 798 -16.87 18.09 2.84
C HIS A 798 -15.93 16.99 2.31
N LYS A 799 -15.00 16.52 3.14
CA LYS A 799 -14.16 15.35 2.82
C LYS A 799 -14.99 14.09 2.63
N ALA A 800 -15.99 13.85 3.48
CA ALA A 800 -16.90 12.69 3.37
C ALA A 800 -17.72 12.71 2.08
N ALA A 801 -18.32 13.85 1.76
CA ALA A 801 -19.07 14.02 0.51
C ALA A 801 -18.16 13.85 -0.72
N SER A 802 -16.93 14.38 -0.67
CA SER A 802 -15.98 14.22 -1.76
C SER A 802 -15.54 12.77 -1.95
N LEU A 803 -15.28 12.05 -0.86
CA LEU A 803 -14.89 10.64 -0.92
C LEU A 803 -16.05 9.76 -1.39
N ALA A 804 -17.28 10.04 -0.94
CA ALA A 804 -18.48 9.35 -1.39
C ALA A 804 -18.72 9.53 -2.90
N LEU A 805 -18.65 10.77 -3.39
CA LEU A 805 -18.89 11.06 -4.81
C LEU A 805 -17.80 10.46 -5.71
N GLY A 806 -16.53 10.53 -5.30
CA GLY A 806 -15.46 9.90 -6.07
C GLY A 806 -15.49 8.36 -5.98
N ALA A 807 -15.89 7.79 -4.84
CA ALA A 807 -16.11 6.35 -4.72
C ALA A 807 -17.27 5.85 -5.59
N ALA A 808 -18.35 6.64 -5.72
CA ALA A 808 -19.46 6.36 -6.64
C ALA A 808 -18.97 6.27 -8.10
N VAL A 809 -18.16 7.24 -8.53
CA VAL A 809 -17.55 7.27 -9.88
C VAL A 809 -16.59 6.09 -10.08
N ALA A 810 -15.80 5.73 -9.07
CA ALA A 810 -14.93 4.55 -9.13
C ALA A 810 -15.73 3.24 -9.19
N GLY A 811 -16.85 3.13 -8.46
CA GLY A 811 -17.76 1.99 -8.51
C GLY A 811 -18.34 1.79 -9.91
N LEU A 812 -18.74 2.88 -10.58
CA LEU A 812 -19.18 2.84 -11.98
C LEU A 812 -18.06 2.37 -12.93
N ALA A 813 -16.83 2.83 -12.72
CA ALA A 813 -15.67 2.35 -13.49
C ALA A 813 -15.45 0.83 -13.27
N GLY A 814 -15.67 0.33 -12.06
CA GLY A 814 -15.63 -1.09 -11.72
C GLY A 814 -16.70 -1.92 -12.44
N ALA A 815 -17.93 -1.42 -12.52
CA ALA A 815 -19.00 -2.07 -13.27
C ALA A 815 -18.65 -2.22 -14.77
N LEU A 816 -18.17 -1.13 -15.39
CA LEU A 816 -17.72 -1.14 -16.78
C LEU A 816 -16.53 -2.09 -17.00
N TRP A 817 -15.60 -2.15 -16.04
CA TRP A 817 -14.46 -3.07 -16.08
C TRP A 817 -14.90 -4.54 -16.01
N ALA A 818 -15.89 -4.85 -15.16
CA ALA A 818 -16.47 -6.19 -15.07
C ALA A 818 -17.10 -6.62 -16.39
N TRP A 819 -17.92 -5.75 -17.02
CA TRP A 819 -18.55 -6.05 -18.31
C TRP A 819 -17.56 -6.19 -19.46
N LEU A 820 -16.45 -5.45 -19.43
CA LEU A 820 -15.39 -5.56 -20.43
C LEU A 820 -14.67 -6.91 -20.36
N ASN A 821 -14.34 -7.38 -19.15
CA ASN A 821 -13.51 -8.58 -18.97
C ASN A 821 -14.33 -9.86 -18.80
N THR A 822 -15.66 -9.78 -18.59
CA THR A 822 -16.59 -10.92 -18.42
C THR A 822 -16.26 -11.86 -17.25
N SER A 823 -15.23 -11.55 -16.48
CA SER A 823 -14.74 -12.30 -15.34
C SER A 823 -13.95 -11.39 -14.42
N ILE A 824 -14.06 -11.63 -13.12
CA ILE A 824 -13.51 -10.81 -12.06
C ILE A 824 -12.60 -11.71 -11.21
N PHE A 825 -11.29 -11.55 -11.40
CA PHE A 825 -10.26 -12.29 -10.67
C PHE A 825 -9.55 -11.38 -9.66
N PRO A 826 -9.27 -11.80 -8.41
CA PRO A 826 -8.67 -10.93 -7.40
C PRO A 826 -7.38 -10.21 -7.83
N ASP A 827 -6.63 -10.79 -8.78
CA ASP A 827 -5.41 -10.18 -9.32
C ASP A 827 -5.62 -8.80 -9.98
N PHE A 828 -6.80 -8.48 -10.52
CA PHE A 828 -7.05 -7.12 -11.05
C PHE A 828 -6.96 -6.04 -9.95
N MET A 829 -7.15 -6.42 -8.69
CA MET A 829 -7.05 -5.50 -7.56
C MET A 829 -5.61 -5.29 -7.07
N ASN A 830 -4.64 -5.96 -7.70
CA ASN A 830 -3.23 -5.77 -7.38
C ASN A 830 -2.83 -4.29 -7.59
N PRO A 831 -2.37 -3.58 -6.53
CA PRO A 831 -2.11 -2.14 -6.62
C PRO A 831 -1.14 -1.75 -7.74
N VAL A 832 -0.19 -2.63 -8.06
CA VAL A 832 0.86 -2.37 -9.06
C VAL A 832 0.34 -2.44 -10.49
N ARG A 833 -0.65 -3.30 -10.72
CA ARG A 833 -1.26 -3.48 -12.05
C ARG A 833 -2.36 -2.46 -12.33
N SER A 834 -2.99 -1.90 -11.30
CA SER A 834 -4.19 -1.07 -11.46
C SER A 834 -4.03 0.32 -10.83
N THR A 835 -4.02 0.42 -9.50
CA THR A 835 -3.94 1.71 -8.78
C THR A 835 -2.78 2.58 -9.25
N PHE A 836 -1.61 2.00 -9.43
CA PHE A 836 -0.41 2.77 -9.77
C PHE A 836 -0.46 3.30 -11.21
N LEU A 837 -1.15 2.59 -12.11
CA LEU A 837 -1.46 3.07 -13.46
C LEU A 837 -2.43 4.25 -13.42
N VAL A 838 -3.45 4.20 -12.57
CA VAL A 838 -4.38 5.32 -12.35
C VAL A 838 -3.64 6.54 -11.78
N TRP A 839 -2.69 6.32 -10.87
CA TRP A 839 -1.81 7.39 -10.38
C TRP A 839 -0.91 7.96 -11.47
N ALA A 840 -0.34 7.11 -12.34
CA ALA A 840 0.43 7.56 -13.49
C ALA A 840 -0.42 8.45 -14.41
N ALA A 841 -1.64 8.02 -14.73
CA ALA A 841 -2.60 8.80 -15.51
C ALA A 841 -2.93 10.15 -14.84
N PHE A 842 -3.17 10.16 -13.53
CA PHE A 842 -3.46 11.37 -12.76
C PHE A 842 -2.27 12.36 -12.75
N ILE A 843 -1.05 11.87 -12.51
CA ILE A 843 0.16 12.71 -12.42
C ILE A 843 0.52 13.29 -13.79
N VAL A 844 0.51 12.44 -14.82
CA VAL A 844 0.80 12.85 -16.19
C VAL A 844 -0.28 13.81 -16.69
N GLY A 845 -1.55 13.52 -16.42
CA GLY A 845 -2.69 14.36 -16.79
C GLY A 845 -2.64 15.77 -16.20
N GLY A 846 -2.30 15.87 -14.90
CA GLY A 846 -2.17 17.13 -14.17
C GLY A 846 -3.27 17.32 -13.13
N ARG A 847 -2.87 17.80 -11.94
CA ARG A 847 -3.75 17.82 -10.77
C ARG A 847 -4.91 18.80 -10.95
N ALA A 848 -6.08 18.45 -10.42
CA ALA A 848 -7.30 19.27 -10.40
C ALA A 848 -7.79 19.72 -11.78
N ASN A 849 -7.45 18.98 -12.85
CA ASN A 849 -7.94 19.23 -14.20
C ASN A 849 -8.55 17.96 -14.83
N ASN A 850 -9.87 17.95 -15.00
CA ASN A 850 -10.59 16.81 -15.61
C ASN A 850 -10.16 16.58 -17.08
N ARG A 851 -9.82 17.63 -17.85
CA ARG A 851 -9.32 17.47 -19.23
C ARG A 851 -8.00 16.70 -19.24
N GLY A 852 -7.12 17.04 -18.28
CA GLY A 852 -5.87 16.34 -18.02
C GLY A 852 -6.06 14.87 -17.71
N MET A 853 -7.06 14.51 -16.90
CA MET A 853 -7.34 13.12 -16.53
C MET A 853 -7.62 12.22 -17.74
N ILE A 854 -8.37 12.72 -18.74
CA ILE A 854 -8.65 11.96 -19.97
C ILE A 854 -7.38 11.77 -20.80
N ILE A 855 -6.56 12.82 -20.98
CA ILE A 855 -5.27 12.69 -21.69
C ILE A 855 -4.33 11.72 -20.98
N GLY A 856 -4.25 11.81 -19.65
CA GLY A 856 -3.46 10.90 -18.84
C GLY A 856 -3.93 9.45 -18.95
N ALA A 857 -5.24 9.19 -18.83
CA ALA A 857 -5.82 7.86 -19.01
C ALA A 857 -5.56 7.31 -20.42
N PHE A 858 -5.70 8.16 -21.44
CA PHE A 858 -5.46 7.79 -22.83
C PHE A 858 -3.99 7.41 -23.06
N LEU A 859 -3.05 8.20 -22.55
CA LEU A 859 -1.61 7.88 -22.65
C LEU A 859 -1.29 6.53 -22.02
N ILE A 860 -1.79 6.26 -20.80
CA ILE A 860 -1.53 4.99 -20.10
C ILE A 860 -2.14 3.79 -20.85
N VAL A 861 -3.36 3.93 -21.37
CA VAL A 861 -4.02 2.86 -22.14
C VAL A 861 -3.33 2.59 -23.48
N ILE A 862 -2.85 3.63 -24.18
CA ILE A 862 -2.05 3.46 -25.41
C ILE A 862 -0.75 2.72 -25.10
N VAL A 863 -0.05 3.08 -24.01
CA VAL A 863 1.17 2.39 -23.60
C VAL A 863 0.87 0.92 -23.32
N GLU A 864 -0.19 0.62 -22.57
CA GLU A 864 -0.61 -0.75 -22.32
C GLU A 864 -0.88 -1.53 -23.60
N PHE A 865 -1.62 -0.93 -24.53
CA PHE A 865 -1.94 -1.55 -25.81
C PHE A 865 -0.69 -1.79 -26.66
N LEU A 866 0.20 -0.79 -26.78
CA LEU A 866 1.44 -0.89 -27.54
C LEU A 866 2.31 -2.04 -27.02
N PHE A 867 2.42 -2.20 -25.70
CA PHE A 867 3.12 -3.33 -25.10
C PHE A 867 2.46 -4.68 -25.36
N ASN A 868 1.12 -4.76 -25.35
CA ASN A 868 0.42 -5.98 -25.72
C ASN A 868 0.67 -6.35 -27.19
N VAL A 869 0.69 -5.38 -28.12
CA VAL A 869 1.03 -5.62 -29.52
C VAL A 869 2.49 -6.06 -29.68
N MET A 870 3.42 -5.48 -28.93
CA MET A 870 4.82 -5.91 -28.92
C MET A 870 4.96 -7.37 -28.46
N VAL A 871 4.23 -7.77 -27.42
CA VAL A 871 4.23 -9.17 -26.94
C VAL A 871 3.77 -10.13 -28.05
N VAL A 872 2.71 -9.79 -28.77
CA VAL A 872 2.20 -10.63 -29.89
C VAL A 872 3.17 -10.61 -31.08
N SER A 873 3.77 -9.45 -31.36
CA SER A 873 4.71 -9.24 -32.47
C SER A 873 6.02 -10.02 -32.30
N ARG A 874 6.38 -10.42 -31.07
CA ARG A 874 7.56 -11.26 -30.81
C ARG A 874 7.51 -12.59 -31.58
N GLY A 875 6.35 -13.21 -31.70
CA GLY A 875 6.19 -14.55 -32.28
C GLY A 875 5.92 -14.58 -33.79
N ASN A 876 5.75 -13.42 -34.44
CA ASN A 876 5.38 -13.36 -35.85
C ASN A 876 6.17 -12.26 -36.58
N THR A 877 7.00 -12.66 -37.55
CA THR A 877 7.90 -11.80 -38.34
C THR A 877 7.16 -10.78 -39.21
N ASP A 878 5.90 -11.05 -39.53
CA ASP A 878 5.10 -10.23 -40.45
C ASP A 878 4.47 -9.01 -39.74
N LEU A 879 4.53 -8.97 -38.41
CA LEU A 879 3.96 -7.88 -37.62
C LEU A 879 4.91 -6.68 -37.51
N ALA A 880 4.36 -5.47 -37.64
CA ALA A 880 5.12 -4.23 -37.76
C ALA A 880 6.11 -3.96 -36.61
N LEU A 881 5.83 -4.44 -35.39
CA LEU A 881 6.70 -4.22 -34.22
C LEU A 881 7.69 -5.36 -33.98
N HIS A 882 7.75 -6.38 -34.83
CA HIS A 882 8.65 -7.53 -34.66
C HIS A 882 10.11 -7.11 -34.52
N ASN A 883 10.61 -6.27 -35.45
CA ASN A 883 11.99 -5.78 -35.44
C ASN A 883 12.30 -4.95 -34.18
N VAL A 884 11.35 -4.12 -33.73
CA VAL A 884 11.49 -3.32 -32.51
C VAL A 884 11.67 -4.23 -31.29
N VAL A 885 10.85 -5.28 -31.20
CA VAL A 885 10.96 -6.27 -30.12
C VAL A 885 12.28 -7.03 -30.19
N GLY A 886 12.71 -7.43 -31.40
CA GLY A 886 14.02 -8.04 -31.62
C GLY A 886 15.18 -7.17 -31.14
N TYR A 887 15.13 -5.86 -31.40
CA TYR A 887 16.14 -4.92 -30.88
C TYR A 887 16.10 -4.81 -29.36
N VAL A 888 14.90 -4.76 -28.76
CA VAL A 888 14.75 -4.73 -27.29
C VAL A 888 15.32 -6.00 -26.67
N ASP A 889 15.02 -7.17 -27.22
CA ASP A 889 15.53 -8.46 -26.75
C ASP A 889 17.05 -8.58 -26.91
N THR A 890 17.60 -8.12 -28.03
CA THR A 890 19.05 -8.10 -28.26
C THR A 890 19.76 -7.15 -27.29
N ALA A 891 19.23 -5.94 -27.10
CA ALA A 891 19.78 -4.96 -26.17
C ALA A 891 19.71 -5.46 -24.72
N PHE A 892 18.62 -6.15 -24.36
CA PHE A 892 18.47 -6.73 -23.04
C PHE A 892 19.41 -7.91 -22.81
N SER A 893 19.55 -8.80 -23.80
CA SER A 893 20.51 -9.91 -23.77
C SER A 893 21.94 -9.38 -23.62
N TRP A 894 22.33 -8.36 -24.40
CA TRP A 894 23.62 -7.70 -24.26
C TRP A 894 23.84 -7.12 -22.85
N LEU A 895 22.83 -6.46 -22.29
CA LEU A 895 22.91 -5.91 -20.94
C LEU A 895 23.04 -6.98 -19.86
N VAL A 896 22.33 -8.10 -19.97
CA VAL A 896 22.37 -9.17 -18.95
C VAL A 896 23.62 -10.05 -19.09
N VAL A 897 23.99 -10.42 -20.32
CA VAL A 897 25.08 -11.37 -20.59
C VAL A 897 26.42 -10.66 -20.64
N ASP A 898 26.59 -9.61 -21.45
CA ASP A 898 27.89 -8.97 -21.65
C ASP A 898 28.24 -7.99 -20.53
N VAL A 899 27.30 -7.10 -20.18
CA VAL A 899 27.52 -6.11 -19.11
C VAL A 899 27.34 -6.78 -17.75
N GLY A 900 26.22 -7.49 -17.56
CA GLY A 900 25.90 -8.19 -16.32
C GLY A 900 26.84 -9.35 -16.02
N GLY A 901 27.31 -10.09 -17.03
CA GLY A 901 28.27 -11.19 -16.84
C GLY A 901 29.64 -10.76 -16.33
N ARG A 902 29.97 -9.46 -16.32
CA ARG A 902 31.15 -8.92 -15.62
C ARG A 902 30.94 -8.77 -14.12
N ILE A 903 29.69 -8.69 -13.68
CA ILE A 903 29.30 -8.45 -12.28
C ILE A 903 28.78 -9.75 -11.64
N TRP A 904 28.13 -10.61 -12.43
CA TRP A 904 27.46 -11.82 -11.96
C TRP A 904 28.12 -13.07 -12.52
N SER A 905 28.01 -14.18 -11.79
CA SER A 905 28.47 -15.48 -12.27
C SER A 905 27.60 -16.01 -13.42
N ALA A 906 28.19 -16.86 -14.26
CA ALA A 906 27.47 -17.56 -15.32
C ALA A 906 26.31 -18.40 -14.76
N LEU A 907 26.51 -19.00 -13.58
CA LEU A 907 25.47 -19.77 -12.88
C LEU A 907 24.26 -18.90 -12.49
N SER A 908 24.48 -17.67 -12.04
CA SER A 908 23.37 -16.76 -11.69
C SER A 908 22.50 -16.39 -12.91
N ILE A 909 23.10 -16.36 -14.10
CA ILE A 909 22.38 -16.11 -15.35
C ILE A 909 21.62 -17.37 -15.77
N SER A 910 22.27 -18.55 -15.78
CA SER A 910 21.63 -19.80 -16.20
C SER A 910 20.49 -20.25 -15.27
N GLN A 911 20.59 -19.98 -13.96
CA GLN A 911 19.51 -20.28 -13.00
C GLN A 911 18.29 -19.38 -13.21
N ALA A 912 18.50 -18.10 -13.55
CA ALA A 912 17.43 -17.17 -13.88
C ALA A 912 16.79 -17.49 -15.26
N PHE A 913 17.63 -17.87 -16.24
CA PHE A 913 17.25 -18.16 -17.63
C PHE A 913 17.61 -19.59 -18.03
N PRO A 914 16.87 -20.62 -17.55
CA PRO A 914 17.24 -22.02 -17.75
C PRO A 914 17.18 -22.49 -19.20
N LYS A 915 16.43 -21.79 -20.07
CA LYS A 915 16.31 -22.10 -21.50
C LYS A 915 17.47 -21.53 -22.34
N GLY A 916 18.44 -20.87 -21.71
CA GLY A 916 19.59 -20.24 -22.39
C GLY A 916 19.26 -18.96 -23.18
N THR A 917 17.99 -18.75 -23.52
CA THR A 917 17.50 -17.53 -24.20
C THR A 917 17.16 -16.45 -23.17
N VAL A 918 17.77 -15.27 -23.31
CA VAL A 918 17.56 -14.11 -22.44
C VAL A 918 16.69 -13.10 -23.16
N PHE A 919 15.39 -13.09 -22.86
CA PHE A 919 14.44 -12.14 -23.44
C PHE A 919 13.97 -11.12 -22.40
N ALA A 920 13.68 -9.91 -22.85
CA ALA A 920 13.08 -8.91 -21.98
C ALA A 920 11.60 -9.25 -21.78
N GLU A 921 11.15 -9.42 -20.54
CA GLU A 921 9.71 -9.51 -20.29
C GLU A 921 9.06 -8.13 -20.48
N LEU A 922 8.37 -7.95 -21.60
CA LEU A 922 7.80 -6.67 -22.03
C LEU A 922 6.77 -6.12 -21.02
N SER A 923 6.02 -6.98 -20.33
CA SER A 923 5.11 -6.59 -19.25
C SER A 923 5.83 -5.87 -18.10
N HIS A 924 7.04 -6.29 -17.77
CA HIS A 924 7.86 -5.70 -16.71
C HIS A 924 8.63 -4.48 -17.22
N LEU A 925 9.08 -4.49 -18.49
CA LEU A 925 9.63 -3.28 -19.12
C LEU A 925 8.60 -2.14 -19.14
N LYS A 926 7.32 -2.45 -19.45
CA LYS A 926 6.19 -1.51 -19.34
C LYS A 926 6.12 -0.90 -17.94
N LEU A 927 6.18 -1.74 -16.91
CA LEU A 927 6.12 -1.32 -15.51
C LEU A 927 7.27 -0.37 -15.14
N ALA A 928 8.50 -0.68 -15.58
CA ALA A 928 9.67 0.19 -15.38
C ALA A 928 9.46 1.55 -16.03
N LEU A 929 9.01 1.59 -17.29
CA LEU A 929 8.79 2.84 -18.01
C LEU A 929 7.72 3.70 -17.33
N ILE A 930 6.64 3.12 -16.84
CA ILE A 930 5.60 3.86 -16.12
C ILE A 930 6.15 4.46 -14.83
N GLY A 931 6.94 3.70 -14.06
CA GLY A 931 7.63 4.22 -12.89
C GLY A 931 8.57 5.39 -13.23
N CYS A 932 9.33 5.27 -14.32
CA CYS A 932 10.17 6.35 -14.84
C CYS A 932 9.36 7.57 -15.28
N VAL A 933 8.20 7.38 -15.92
CA VAL A 933 7.30 8.46 -16.33
C VAL A 933 6.74 9.20 -15.12
N ILE A 934 6.33 8.48 -14.06
CA ILE A 934 5.88 9.10 -12.80
C ILE A 934 6.98 9.98 -12.21
N VAL A 935 8.18 9.42 -12.02
CA VAL A 935 9.30 10.13 -11.41
C VAL A 935 9.75 11.30 -12.29
N GLY A 936 9.86 11.07 -13.61
CA GLY A 936 10.23 12.08 -14.58
C GLY A 936 9.23 13.23 -14.65
N ALA A 937 7.93 12.94 -14.68
CA ALA A 937 6.87 13.94 -14.67
C ALA A 937 6.95 14.83 -13.42
N LEU A 938 7.13 14.23 -12.23
CA LEU A 938 7.28 14.98 -10.99
C LEU A 938 8.56 15.82 -10.93
N LEU A 939 9.65 15.34 -11.52
CA LEU A 939 10.92 16.07 -11.58
C LEU A 939 10.90 17.21 -12.60
N LEU A 940 10.26 17.03 -13.76
CA LEU A 940 10.22 18.02 -14.84
C LEU A 940 9.11 19.05 -14.65
N SER A 941 7.87 18.60 -14.43
CA SER A 941 6.67 19.44 -14.35
C SER A 941 5.74 18.91 -13.26
N SER A 942 5.91 19.38 -12.02
CA SER A 942 5.10 18.96 -10.86
C SER A 942 3.60 19.21 -11.02
N LYS A 943 3.20 20.10 -11.95
CA LYS A 943 1.80 20.40 -12.27
C LYS A 943 1.16 19.44 -13.31
N GLY A 944 1.93 18.57 -13.97
CA GLY A 944 1.47 17.65 -15.04
C GLY A 944 1.44 18.27 -16.45
N LEU A 945 0.79 17.59 -17.41
CA LEU A 945 0.65 18.05 -18.80
C LEU A 945 -0.36 19.20 -18.92
N LEU A 946 -1.54 19.05 -18.33
CA LEU A 946 -2.60 20.05 -18.28
C LEU A 946 -2.82 20.49 -16.82
N PRO A 947 -2.18 21.58 -16.37
CA PRO A 947 -2.27 22.03 -14.98
C PRO A 947 -3.67 22.52 -14.61
N GLU A 948 -3.90 22.72 -13.31
CA GLU A 948 -5.12 23.35 -12.81
C GLU A 948 -5.26 24.79 -13.34
N ILE A 949 -6.49 25.16 -13.71
CA ILE A 949 -6.83 26.51 -14.15
C ILE A 949 -7.54 27.22 -13.00
N PRO A 950 -7.00 28.34 -12.48
CA PRO A 950 -7.67 29.12 -11.44
C PRO A 950 -8.97 29.74 -11.99
N GLY A 951 -10.13 29.28 -11.49
CA GLY A 951 -11.42 29.85 -11.87
C GLY A 951 -11.70 31.11 -11.07
N ARG A 952 -11.54 32.30 -11.67
CA ARG A 952 -12.03 33.55 -11.07
C ARG A 952 -13.51 33.73 -11.41
N PRO A 953 -14.40 34.01 -10.44
CA PRO A 953 -15.78 34.37 -10.75
C PRO A 953 -15.79 35.63 -11.62
N LYS A 954 -16.67 35.67 -12.62
CA LYS A 954 -16.90 36.89 -13.39
C LYS A 954 -17.39 37.97 -12.42
N ARG A 955 -16.71 39.12 -12.35
CA ARG A 955 -17.16 40.25 -11.52
C ARG A 955 -18.61 40.59 -11.93
N PRO A 956 -19.52 40.86 -10.97
CA PRO A 956 -20.85 41.33 -11.32
C PRO A 956 -20.71 42.62 -12.14
N VAL A 957 -21.41 42.68 -13.27
CA VAL A 957 -21.39 43.82 -14.18
C VAL A 957 -21.97 45.02 -13.43
N GLY A 958 -21.14 46.02 -13.11
CA GLY A 958 -21.57 47.25 -12.41
C GLY A 958 -20.60 47.85 -11.39
N ILE A 959 -19.50 47.18 -11.03
CA ILE A 959 -18.47 47.75 -10.13
C ILE A 959 -17.33 48.30 -11.00
N ALA A 960 -17.17 49.62 -11.00
CA ALA A 960 -16.07 50.31 -11.68
C ALA A 960 -14.71 49.80 -11.15
N PRO A 961 -13.67 49.73 -11.99
CA PRO A 961 -12.33 49.38 -11.51
C PRO A 961 -11.81 50.50 -10.61
N ASP A 962 -11.51 50.18 -9.35
CA ASP A 962 -10.63 51.03 -8.54
C ASP A 962 -9.29 51.12 -9.28
N GLY A 963 -8.84 52.35 -9.54
CA GLY A 963 -7.73 52.69 -10.46
C GLY A 963 -6.32 52.23 -10.05
N PHE A 964 -6.20 51.12 -9.32
CA PHE A 964 -4.91 50.54 -8.92
C PHE A 964 -4.45 49.39 -9.83
N ASP A 965 -5.30 48.85 -10.71
CA ASP A 965 -4.98 47.66 -11.53
C ASP A 965 -4.41 47.98 -12.93
N GLU A 966 -4.34 49.26 -13.35
CA GLU A 966 -3.87 49.62 -14.71
C GLU A 966 -2.34 49.70 -14.87
N GLU A 967 -1.56 49.76 -13.78
CA GLU A 967 -0.09 49.77 -13.90
C GLU A 967 0.53 48.37 -14.09
N GLU A 968 -0.17 47.27 -13.75
CA GLU A 968 0.42 45.92 -13.79
C GLU A 968 0.28 45.22 -15.17
N LYS A 969 -0.36 45.86 -16.16
CA LYS A 969 -0.51 45.29 -17.52
C LYS A 969 0.48 45.84 -18.56
N ALA A 970 1.43 46.68 -18.14
CA ALA A 970 2.44 47.25 -19.03
C ALA A 970 3.89 46.75 -18.77
N GLY A 971 4.08 45.67 -17.99
CA GLY A 971 5.41 45.09 -17.67
C GLY A 971 5.64 43.71 -18.28
#